data_AF-A0A2E1RUP3-F1
#
_entry.id   AF-A0A2E1RUP3-F1
#
_cell.length_a   1.000
_cell.length_b   1.000
_cell.length_c   1.000
_cell.angle_alpha   90.00
_cell.angle_beta   90.00
_cell.angle_gamma   90.00
#
_symmetry.space_group_name_H-M   'P 1'
#
loop_
_entity.id
_entity.type
_entity.pdbx_description
1 polymer ?
#
loop_
_entity_poly.entity_id
_entity_poly.type
_entity_poly.pdbx_seq_one_letter_code
_entity_poly.pdbx_strand_id
1 'polypeptide(L)'
;MPKILLTIFITTCLHGSAFGDLWKAHVAPILQSNCVKCHGGAKKKSGLDLRSVESVLAGGEDGSVVDKKYPERSPIYTVLLEDAEPHMPPKGQLKVDEIEFIKLWIESLSNKSKNDGSNDQGLDIPEDIGITEAIDFAIMDKWSKLGIKASPVAGDGTFCRRVYLDVVGRIPTYEEIKNFTADQSPLKREDLIDKLLNSNEHFDYMAEVFSAMLLGRESEKKRSRDDRIKNGWLDYLKWAFKTNRKWDKVAKDIVIAKPKDGPVSGASWFLFEQRNDYSKMATLTMSSLLGKQIQCAQCHDHPVSPEIEQRHYWGMVSFFNRSLNVDTIDGLRVAERATGGFSKFADLSGKSYDTELVMVDQDPIKDENDSSKKESEQLYKNPPDKNWFVKKSKEKKGYNVIKINKAPEPKFSRREKLAEIAFSNDNPSFSKAIVNRLWALLMGRGIVNPIDKMDSSHPPSHPELLNYLGESFSESGYDVKNLIKSILSSKPYQLSSYPIGDIKPEPDTFSYYLVKPLSAEAFSKSMLIATGNVPDLKGQFSGIDYNKLRQTVVNKFPKILPEVYSPSVQQALFLSNNPLIEEFVFSDNNTTITDILAQETLSEKVIKAFQLIVNRLPDQYEIDAGVKFLERGEDAVKQLCWTLITGPEFRMNH
;
A
#
# COMPACT_ATOMS: atom_id res chain seq x y z
N MET A 1 -37.19 -14.03 -24.73
CA MET A 1 -36.21 -12.93 -24.78
C MET A 1 -35.15 -12.96 -23.67
N PRO A 2 -35.40 -13.31 -22.39
CA PRO A 2 -34.36 -13.24 -21.35
C PRO A 2 -33.25 -14.30 -21.50
N LYS A 3 -33.55 -15.51 -21.99
CA LYS A 3 -32.54 -16.56 -22.22
C LYS A 3 -31.48 -16.17 -23.27
N ILE A 4 -31.86 -15.46 -24.33
CA ILE A 4 -30.95 -15.08 -25.43
C ILE A 4 -30.01 -13.95 -25.00
N LEU A 5 -30.50 -12.98 -24.21
CA LEU A 5 -29.68 -11.93 -23.62
C LEU A 5 -28.68 -12.50 -22.60
N LEU A 6 -29.09 -13.49 -21.81
CA LEU A 6 -28.21 -14.22 -20.89
C LEU A 6 -27.11 -14.97 -21.68
N THR A 7 -27.47 -15.68 -22.75
CA THR A 7 -26.49 -16.40 -23.59
C THR A 7 -25.49 -15.46 -24.27
N ILE A 8 -25.91 -14.26 -24.70
CA ILE A 8 -25.02 -13.27 -25.34
C ILE A 8 -24.08 -12.61 -24.31
N PHE A 9 -24.56 -12.36 -23.07
CA PHE A 9 -23.70 -11.87 -21.97
C PHE A 9 -22.66 -12.94 -21.55
N ILE A 10 -23.07 -14.22 -21.54
CA ILE A 10 -22.24 -15.36 -21.15
C ILE A 10 -21.09 -15.62 -22.13
N THR A 11 -21.30 -15.47 -23.45
CA THR A 11 -20.21 -15.64 -24.43
C THR A 11 -19.16 -14.54 -24.36
N THR A 12 -19.52 -13.31 -23.97
CA THR A 12 -18.55 -12.22 -23.75
C THR A 12 -17.72 -12.39 -22.48
N CYS A 13 -18.25 -12.99 -21.41
CA CYS A 13 -17.48 -13.28 -20.19
C CYS A 13 -16.51 -14.46 -20.39
N LEU A 14 -16.92 -15.50 -21.12
CA LEU A 14 -16.12 -16.72 -21.28
C LEU A 14 -14.88 -16.57 -22.19
N HIS A 15 -14.79 -15.51 -22.99
CA HIS A 15 -13.64 -15.26 -23.89
C HIS A 15 -12.51 -14.45 -23.26
N GLY A 16 -12.57 -14.11 -21.97
CA GLY A 16 -11.47 -13.35 -21.35
C GLY A 16 -11.47 -13.16 -19.83
N SER A 17 -12.51 -13.56 -19.09
CA SER A 17 -12.53 -13.36 -17.63
C SER A 17 -12.05 -14.61 -16.88
N ALA A 18 -11.04 -14.45 -16.04
CA ALA A 18 -10.50 -15.52 -15.21
C ALA A 18 -11.56 -15.97 -14.18
N PHE A 19 -11.46 -17.22 -13.72
CA PHE A 19 -12.27 -17.82 -12.65
C PHE A 19 -12.60 -16.89 -11.45
N GLY A 20 -11.65 -16.02 -11.07
CA GLY A 20 -11.83 -15.04 -9.99
C GLY A 20 -12.85 -13.93 -10.28
N ASP A 21 -13.07 -13.60 -11.55
CA ASP A 21 -13.97 -12.50 -11.96
C ASP A 21 -15.43 -12.86 -11.71
N LEU A 22 -15.84 -14.10 -12.00
CA LEU A 22 -17.22 -14.56 -11.80
C LEU A 22 -17.58 -14.67 -10.30
N TRP A 23 -16.65 -15.19 -9.48
CA TRP A 23 -16.84 -15.27 -8.04
C TRP A 23 -17.02 -13.88 -7.42
N LYS A 24 -16.08 -12.97 -7.72
CA LYS A 24 -16.05 -11.63 -7.14
C LYS A 24 -17.23 -10.76 -7.61
N ALA A 25 -17.58 -10.83 -8.90
CA ALA A 25 -18.63 -10.00 -9.47
C ALA A 25 -20.05 -10.47 -9.12
N HIS A 26 -20.27 -11.79 -8.98
CA HIS A 26 -21.62 -12.35 -8.88
C HIS A 26 -21.81 -13.26 -7.67
N VAL A 27 -21.01 -14.32 -7.52
CA VAL A 27 -21.28 -15.38 -6.51
C VAL A 27 -21.09 -14.91 -5.08
N ALA A 28 -19.96 -14.27 -4.76
CA ALA A 28 -19.69 -13.81 -3.40
C ALA A 28 -20.77 -12.84 -2.87
N PRO A 29 -21.23 -11.81 -3.62
CA PRO A 29 -22.35 -10.98 -3.19
C PRO A 29 -23.64 -11.75 -2.88
N ILE A 30 -23.97 -12.78 -3.67
CA ILE A 30 -25.16 -13.62 -3.48
C ILE A 30 -25.05 -14.41 -2.18
N LEU A 31 -23.94 -15.13 -1.98
CA LEU A 31 -23.70 -15.93 -0.77
C LEU A 31 -23.62 -15.05 0.48
N GLN A 32 -22.97 -13.88 0.37
CA GLN A 32 -22.87 -12.92 1.46
C GLN A 32 -24.23 -12.45 1.95
N SER A 33 -25.14 -12.15 1.02
CA SER A 33 -26.46 -11.60 1.34
C SER A 33 -27.43 -12.64 1.89
N ASN A 34 -27.32 -13.89 1.42
CA ASN A 34 -28.35 -14.91 1.64
C ASN A 34 -27.91 -16.07 2.54
N CYS A 35 -26.61 -16.38 2.59
CA CYS A 35 -26.11 -17.64 3.15
C CYS A 35 -25.18 -17.44 4.36
N VAL A 36 -24.26 -16.46 4.29
CA VAL A 36 -23.19 -16.24 5.29
C VAL A 36 -23.70 -16.00 6.71
N LYS A 37 -24.93 -15.49 6.88
CA LYS A 37 -25.56 -15.33 8.21
C LYS A 37 -25.68 -16.64 9.01
N CYS A 38 -25.81 -17.77 8.33
CA CYS A 38 -25.97 -19.10 8.93
C CYS A 38 -24.81 -20.06 8.61
N HIS A 39 -24.04 -19.77 7.56
CA HIS A 39 -22.89 -20.55 7.10
C HIS A 39 -21.67 -19.64 6.95
N GLY A 40 -21.27 -18.97 8.02
CA GLY A 40 -20.12 -18.07 8.04
C GLY A 40 -19.81 -17.51 9.44
N GLY A 41 -18.51 -17.31 9.71
CA GLY A 41 -18.01 -16.73 10.95
C GLY A 41 -18.43 -17.54 12.17
N ALA A 42 -18.98 -16.86 13.18
CA ALA A 42 -19.42 -17.46 14.43
C ALA A 42 -20.60 -18.44 14.29
N LYS A 43 -21.28 -18.49 13.13
CA LYS A 43 -22.37 -19.43 12.85
C LYS A 43 -22.05 -20.25 11.61
N LYS A 44 -21.56 -21.48 11.82
CA LYS A 44 -21.25 -22.46 10.77
C LYS A 44 -22.20 -23.65 10.89
N LYS A 45 -23.46 -23.51 10.45
CA LYS A 45 -24.39 -24.65 10.44
C LYS A 45 -23.82 -25.76 9.57
N SER A 46 -23.87 -27.01 10.06
CA SER A 46 -23.26 -28.19 9.44
C SER A 46 -21.76 -28.03 9.17
N GLY A 47 -21.05 -27.25 9.99
CA GLY A 47 -19.63 -26.94 9.83
C GLY A 47 -19.26 -26.10 8.60
N LEU A 48 -20.24 -25.66 7.81
CA LEU A 48 -20.01 -25.01 6.51
C LEU A 48 -19.73 -23.51 6.65
N ASP A 49 -18.73 -23.02 5.90
CA ASP A 49 -18.36 -21.61 5.80
C ASP A 49 -18.33 -21.19 4.32
N LEU A 50 -19.20 -20.25 3.94
CA LEU A 50 -19.45 -19.84 2.55
C LEU A 50 -18.87 -18.46 2.23
N ARG A 51 -17.90 -17.98 3.03
CA ARG A 51 -17.35 -16.62 2.93
C ARG A 51 -16.30 -16.46 1.83
N SER A 52 -15.57 -17.53 1.48
CA SER A 52 -14.52 -17.52 0.45
C SER A 52 -14.58 -18.76 -0.45
N VAL A 53 -13.89 -18.73 -1.59
CA VAL A 53 -13.78 -19.90 -2.49
C VAL A 53 -13.18 -21.10 -1.75
N GLU A 54 -12.09 -20.87 -1.01
CA GLU A 54 -11.34 -21.91 -0.31
C GLU A 54 -12.20 -22.57 0.77
N SER A 55 -12.96 -21.77 1.53
CA SER A 55 -13.86 -22.29 2.56
C SER A 55 -15.04 -23.06 1.98
N VAL A 56 -15.61 -22.62 0.85
CA VAL A 56 -16.62 -23.39 0.11
C VAL A 56 -16.07 -24.73 -0.37
N LEU A 57 -14.85 -24.73 -0.92
CA LEU A 57 -14.22 -25.95 -1.43
C LEU A 57 -13.80 -26.91 -0.32
N ALA A 58 -13.46 -26.40 0.87
CA ALA A 58 -13.18 -27.22 2.05
C ALA A 58 -14.40 -28.03 2.52
N GLY A 59 -15.62 -27.51 2.27
CA GLY A 59 -16.86 -28.20 2.61
C GLY A 59 -17.28 -28.05 4.07
N GLY A 60 -18.20 -28.91 4.51
CA GLY A 60 -18.73 -28.95 5.87
C GLY A 60 -18.58 -30.31 6.53
N GLU A 61 -19.35 -30.56 7.59
CA GLU A 61 -19.41 -31.84 8.30
C GLU A 61 -19.80 -33.01 7.38
N ASP A 62 -20.64 -32.74 6.38
CA ASP A 62 -21.11 -33.72 5.39
C ASP A 62 -20.17 -33.86 4.17
N GLY A 63 -19.00 -33.21 4.21
CA GLY A 63 -18.00 -33.23 3.14
C GLY A 63 -18.16 -32.09 2.12
N SER A 64 -17.70 -32.34 0.90
CA SER A 64 -17.64 -31.30 -0.15
C SER A 64 -19.04 -30.89 -0.61
N VAL A 65 -19.26 -29.58 -0.72
CA VAL A 65 -20.53 -29.02 -1.23
C VAL A 65 -20.48 -28.69 -2.73
N VAL A 66 -19.34 -28.98 -3.38
CA VAL A 66 -19.08 -28.70 -4.80
C VAL A 66 -18.66 -29.96 -5.53
N ASP A 67 -19.46 -30.39 -6.50
CA ASP A 67 -19.06 -31.41 -7.48
C ASP A 67 -18.54 -30.71 -8.74
N LYS A 68 -17.22 -30.69 -8.89
CA LYS A 68 -16.54 -30.07 -10.03
C LYS A 68 -16.89 -30.74 -11.36
N LYS A 69 -17.32 -32.00 -11.37
CA LYS A 69 -17.61 -32.75 -12.60
C LYS A 69 -19.07 -32.58 -13.02
N TYR A 70 -19.96 -32.51 -12.05
CA TYR A 70 -21.40 -32.38 -12.25
C TYR A 70 -21.95 -31.23 -11.41
N PRO A 71 -21.81 -29.98 -11.89
CA PRO A 71 -22.23 -28.78 -11.17
C PRO A 71 -23.68 -28.85 -10.67
N GLU A 72 -24.58 -29.42 -11.47
CA GLU A 72 -25.99 -29.63 -11.14
C GLU A 72 -26.24 -30.60 -9.97
N ARG A 73 -25.24 -31.39 -9.58
CA ARG A 73 -25.29 -32.31 -8.43
C ARG A 73 -24.65 -31.74 -7.18
N SER A 74 -24.03 -30.57 -7.28
CA SER A 74 -23.35 -29.95 -6.14
C SER A 74 -24.37 -29.65 -5.04
N PRO A 75 -24.14 -30.11 -3.79
CA PRO A 75 -25.03 -29.78 -2.68
C PRO A 75 -25.34 -28.29 -2.59
N ILE A 76 -24.34 -27.42 -2.76
CA ILE A 76 -24.52 -25.95 -2.74
C ILE A 76 -25.47 -25.42 -3.83
N TYR A 77 -25.63 -26.14 -4.94
CA TYR A 77 -26.55 -25.80 -6.01
C TYR A 77 -27.94 -26.42 -5.78
N THR A 78 -27.97 -27.71 -5.45
CA THR A 78 -29.22 -28.47 -5.31
C THR A 78 -30.15 -27.92 -4.24
N VAL A 79 -29.60 -27.40 -3.14
CA VAL A 79 -30.40 -26.79 -2.05
C VAL A 79 -31.06 -25.46 -2.45
N LEU A 80 -30.66 -24.85 -3.56
CA LEU A 80 -31.21 -23.56 -4.03
C LEU A 80 -32.43 -23.72 -4.93
N LEU A 81 -32.73 -24.95 -5.37
CA LEU A 81 -33.86 -25.24 -6.24
C LEU A 81 -35.18 -25.13 -5.47
N GLU A 82 -36.25 -24.65 -6.12
CA GLU A 82 -37.52 -24.29 -5.47
C GLU A 82 -38.14 -25.41 -4.60
N ASP A 83 -37.98 -26.66 -5.03
CA ASP A 83 -38.52 -27.86 -4.36
C ASP A 83 -37.47 -28.61 -3.50
N ALA A 84 -36.34 -28.00 -3.18
CA ALA A 84 -35.27 -28.66 -2.44
C ALA A 84 -35.63 -28.93 -0.96
N GLU A 85 -35.19 -30.06 -0.41
CA GLU A 85 -35.30 -30.37 1.02
C GLU A 85 -33.93 -30.81 1.59
N PRO A 86 -33.29 -30.02 2.48
CA PRO A 86 -33.70 -28.68 2.91
C PRO A 86 -33.51 -27.61 1.81
N HIS A 87 -34.44 -26.66 1.74
CA HIS A 87 -34.35 -25.48 0.88
C HIS A 87 -33.47 -24.40 1.52
N MET A 88 -32.61 -23.76 0.71
CA MET A 88 -31.79 -22.62 1.08
C MET A 88 -31.92 -21.48 0.05
N PRO A 89 -31.97 -20.20 0.49
CA PRO A 89 -32.04 -19.77 1.88
C PRO A 89 -33.42 -20.10 2.51
N PRO A 90 -33.51 -20.40 3.83
CA PRO A 90 -34.78 -20.85 4.46
C PRO A 90 -35.94 -19.85 4.39
N LYS A 91 -35.68 -18.63 3.94
CA LYS A 91 -36.67 -17.56 3.77
C LYS A 91 -36.46 -16.91 2.41
N GLY A 92 -37.35 -17.22 1.48
CA GLY A 92 -37.36 -16.66 0.13
C GLY A 92 -36.61 -17.54 -0.87
N GLN A 93 -36.76 -17.20 -2.15
CA GLN A 93 -36.13 -17.90 -3.25
C GLN A 93 -35.18 -16.95 -3.98
N LEU A 94 -33.98 -17.43 -4.31
CA LEU A 94 -33.03 -16.65 -5.12
C LEU A 94 -33.59 -16.47 -6.53
N LYS A 95 -33.15 -15.40 -7.20
CA LYS A 95 -33.52 -15.21 -8.60
C LYS A 95 -32.84 -16.28 -9.47
N VAL A 96 -33.49 -16.62 -10.58
CA VAL A 96 -32.99 -17.66 -11.51
C VAL A 96 -31.59 -17.35 -12.03
N ASP A 97 -31.30 -16.08 -12.31
CA ASP A 97 -29.97 -15.61 -12.72
C ASP A 97 -28.93 -15.76 -11.61
N GLU A 98 -29.28 -15.49 -10.35
CA GLU A 98 -28.38 -15.68 -9.19
C GLU A 98 -28.00 -17.16 -9.00
N ILE A 99 -28.97 -18.07 -9.14
CA ILE A 99 -28.73 -19.52 -9.08
C ILE A 99 -27.84 -19.96 -10.26
N GLU A 100 -28.09 -19.43 -11.45
CA GLU A 100 -27.30 -19.75 -12.64
C GLU A 100 -25.85 -19.25 -12.53
N PHE A 101 -25.61 -18.09 -11.93
CA PHE A 101 -24.24 -17.61 -11.68
C PHE A 101 -23.45 -18.54 -10.77
N ILE A 102 -24.08 -19.10 -9.72
CA ILE A 102 -23.44 -20.10 -8.83
C ILE A 102 -23.09 -21.36 -9.63
N LYS A 103 -24.01 -21.84 -10.47
CA LYS A 103 -23.78 -23.00 -11.33
C LYS A 103 -22.65 -22.78 -12.32
N LEU A 104 -22.66 -21.65 -13.03
CA LEU A 104 -21.61 -21.26 -13.99
C LEU A 104 -20.24 -21.18 -13.30
N TRP A 105 -20.21 -20.70 -12.05
CA TRP A 105 -18.98 -20.71 -11.26
C TRP A 105 -18.49 -22.11 -10.95
N ILE A 106 -19.39 -23.03 -10.57
CA ILE A 106 -18.99 -24.43 -10.38
C ILE A 106 -18.53 -25.08 -11.69
N GLU A 107 -19.20 -24.81 -12.81
CA GLU A 107 -18.78 -25.25 -14.15
C GLU A 107 -17.37 -24.74 -14.49
N SER A 108 -17.07 -23.49 -14.14
CA SER A 108 -15.76 -22.88 -14.37
C SER A 108 -14.64 -23.56 -13.56
N LEU A 109 -14.95 -24.16 -12.40
CA LEU A 109 -14.00 -25.00 -11.65
C LEU A 109 -13.60 -26.28 -12.42
N SER A 110 -14.49 -26.78 -13.29
CA SER A 110 -14.26 -27.99 -14.10
C SER A 110 -13.38 -27.72 -15.33
N ASN A 111 -13.55 -26.56 -15.96
CA ASN A 111 -12.84 -26.20 -17.20
C ASN A 111 -11.35 -25.96 -16.98
N LYS A 112 -10.93 -25.69 -15.72
CA LYS A 112 -9.54 -25.74 -15.29
C LYS A 112 -8.88 -27.12 -15.56
N SER A 113 -9.66 -28.20 -15.59
CA SER A 113 -9.17 -29.56 -15.83
C SER A 113 -9.06 -29.95 -17.31
N LYS A 114 -9.67 -29.21 -18.25
CA LYS A 114 -9.80 -29.65 -19.65
C LYS A 114 -9.17 -28.73 -20.70
N ASN A 115 -8.93 -27.46 -20.40
CA ASN A 115 -8.21 -26.55 -21.31
C ASN A 115 -6.73 -26.35 -20.96
N ASP A 116 -6.25 -27.02 -19.92
CA ASP A 116 -4.85 -26.98 -19.52
C ASP A 116 -4.14 -28.26 -19.96
N GLY A 117 -3.45 -28.15 -21.11
CA GLY A 117 -2.26 -28.93 -21.38
C GLY A 117 -1.06 -28.46 -20.53
N SER A 118 -1.22 -27.45 -19.69
CA SER A 118 -0.30 -27.13 -18.59
C SER A 118 -0.64 -28.00 -17.38
N ASN A 119 0.36 -28.74 -16.89
CA ASN A 119 0.30 -29.30 -15.55
C ASN A 119 -0.17 -28.21 -14.56
N ASP A 120 -1.16 -28.53 -13.72
CA ASP A 120 -1.60 -27.76 -12.53
C ASP A 120 -0.51 -27.82 -11.42
N GLN A 121 0.75 -27.71 -11.82
CA GLN A 121 1.83 -27.26 -10.97
C GLN A 121 1.82 -25.75 -11.13
N GLY A 122 1.69 -25.01 -10.02
CA GLY A 122 1.86 -23.55 -10.03
C GLY A 122 3.14 -23.15 -10.75
N LEU A 123 3.26 -21.89 -11.15
CA LEU A 123 4.47 -21.43 -11.84
C LEU A 123 5.72 -21.75 -10.99
N ASP A 124 6.56 -22.65 -11.49
CA ASP A 124 7.81 -23.01 -10.85
C ASP A 124 8.87 -21.98 -11.25
N ILE A 125 9.10 -21.00 -10.38
CA ILE A 125 10.13 -19.99 -10.55
C ILE A 125 11.46 -20.63 -10.14
N PRO A 126 12.48 -20.69 -11.02
CA PRO A 126 13.76 -21.31 -10.68
C PRO A 126 14.36 -20.73 -9.39
N GLU A 127 14.79 -21.57 -8.47
CA GLU A 127 15.34 -21.13 -7.17
C GLU A 127 16.64 -20.32 -7.30
N ASP A 128 17.44 -20.59 -8.34
CA ASP A 128 18.80 -20.05 -8.51
C ASP A 128 18.88 -18.71 -9.27
N ILE A 129 17.75 -18.07 -9.60
CA ILE A 129 17.75 -16.78 -10.30
C ILE A 129 17.69 -15.61 -9.33
N GLY A 130 18.02 -14.40 -9.80
CA GLY A 130 17.87 -13.18 -9.00
C GLY A 130 16.43 -12.67 -8.97
N ILE A 131 16.18 -11.71 -8.08
CA ILE A 131 14.85 -11.08 -7.91
C ILE A 131 14.37 -10.46 -9.23
N THR A 132 15.23 -9.76 -9.97
CA THR A 132 14.87 -9.13 -11.24
C THR A 132 14.46 -10.16 -12.29
N GLU A 133 15.21 -11.25 -12.41
CA GLU A 133 14.93 -12.34 -13.34
C GLU A 133 13.64 -13.07 -12.98
N ALA A 134 13.37 -13.27 -11.69
CA ALA A 134 12.13 -13.88 -11.22
C ALA A 134 10.90 -13.01 -11.53
N ILE A 135 11.02 -11.69 -11.36
CA ILE A 135 9.97 -10.73 -11.77
C ILE A 135 9.70 -10.87 -13.27
N ASP A 136 10.75 -10.80 -14.09
CA ASP A 136 10.62 -10.90 -15.54
C ASP A 136 9.97 -12.23 -15.95
N PHE A 137 10.43 -13.34 -15.38
CA PHE A 137 9.94 -14.68 -15.67
C PHE A 137 8.45 -14.82 -15.36
N ALA A 138 8.02 -14.46 -14.15
CA ALA A 138 6.64 -14.65 -13.73
C ALA A 138 5.64 -13.74 -14.46
N ILE A 139 6.04 -12.50 -14.73
CA ILE A 139 5.20 -11.57 -15.49
C ILE A 139 5.09 -12.03 -16.96
N MET A 140 6.21 -12.44 -17.57
CA MET A 140 6.22 -12.91 -18.97
C MET A 140 5.45 -14.23 -19.14
N ASP A 141 5.49 -15.13 -18.16
CA ASP A 141 4.67 -16.36 -18.16
C ASP A 141 3.18 -16.03 -18.23
N LYS A 142 2.70 -15.07 -17.41
CA LYS A 142 1.31 -14.62 -17.47
C LYS A 142 0.95 -14.01 -18.82
N TRP A 143 1.84 -13.19 -19.41
CA TRP A 143 1.61 -12.65 -20.76
C TRP A 143 1.50 -13.74 -21.82
N SER A 144 2.39 -14.74 -21.76
CA SER A 144 2.40 -15.88 -22.68
C SER A 144 1.10 -16.68 -22.60
N LYS A 145 0.67 -17.04 -21.38
CA LYS A 145 -0.58 -17.78 -21.13
C LYS A 145 -1.83 -17.04 -21.60
N LEU A 146 -1.83 -15.71 -21.50
CA LEU A 146 -2.96 -14.86 -21.90
C LEU A 146 -2.87 -14.35 -23.35
N GLY A 147 -1.80 -14.67 -24.09
CA GLY A 147 -1.57 -14.12 -25.43
C GLY A 147 -1.43 -12.59 -25.47
N ILE A 148 -0.98 -11.97 -24.36
CA ILE A 148 -0.84 -10.53 -24.24
C ILE A 148 0.50 -10.09 -24.82
N LYS A 149 0.48 -9.04 -25.66
CA LYS A 149 1.68 -8.38 -26.14
C LYS A 149 2.00 -7.17 -25.26
N ALA A 150 3.13 -7.24 -24.56
CA ALA A 150 3.60 -6.13 -23.73
C ALA A 150 4.05 -4.93 -24.56
N SER A 151 3.95 -3.74 -23.97
CA SER A 151 4.43 -2.47 -24.52
C SER A 151 5.94 -2.50 -24.80
N PRO A 152 6.45 -1.65 -25.72
CA PRO A 152 7.88 -1.53 -25.90
C PRO A 152 8.54 -0.95 -24.64
N VAL A 153 9.86 -1.15 -24.50
CA VAL A 153 10.66 -0.47 -23.48
C VAL A 153 10.51 1.05 -23.64
N ALA A 154 10.32 1.76 -22.53
CA ALA A 154 10.22 3.21 -22.51
C ALA A 154 11.51 3.85 -23.02
N GLY A 155 11.40 4.98 -23.72
CA GLY A 155 12.55 5.78 -24.11
C GLY A 155 13.29 6.37 -22.90
N ASP A 156 14.54 6.77 -23.10
CA ASP A 156 15.42 7.20 -22.01
C ASP A 156 14.92 8.43 -21.25
N GLY A 157 14.30 9.40 -21.92
CA GLY A 157 13.71 10.57 -21.25
C GLY A 157 12.59 10.18 -20.29
N THR A 158 11.68 9.29 -20.74
CA THR A 158 10.59 8.74 -19.92
C THR A 158 11.14 7.95 -18.74
N PHE A 159 12.10 7.04 -18.97
CA PHE A 159 12.72 6.27 -17.90
C PHE A 159 13.40 7.17 -16.87
N CYS A 160 14.21 8.15 -17.31
CA CYS A 160 14.90 9.07 -16.43
C CYS A 160 13.92 9.85 -15.54
N ARG A 161 12.89 10.47 -16.16
CA ARG A 161 11.85 11.17 -15.42
C ARG A 161 11.17 10.26 -14.39
N ARG A 162 10.81 9.05 -14.79
CA ARG A 162 10.11 8.07 -13.95
C ARG A 162 10.92 7.65 -12.73
N VAL A 163 12.19 7.30 -12.91
CA VAL A 163 13.06 6.87 -11.82
C VAL A 163 13.35 8.04 -10.85
N TYR A 164 13.54 9.26 -11.36
CA TYR A 164 13.67 10.45 -10.50
C TYR A 164 12.43 10.66 -9.63
N LEU A 165 11.24 10.56 -10.21
CA LEU A 165 9.98 10.70 -9.49
C LEU A 165 9.80 9.61 -8.42
N ASP A 166 10.13 8.36 -8.75
CA ASP A 166 9.93 7.22 -7.86
C ASP A 166 10.99 7.11 -6.76
N VAL A 167 12.24 7.48 -7.04
CA VAL A 167 13.37 7.27 -6.13
C VAL A 167 13.65 8.50 -5.27
N VAL A 168 13.60 9.71 -5.83
CA VAL A 168 13.94 10.95 -5.09
C VAL A 168 12.77 11.92 -4.93
N GLY A 169 11.62 11.62 -5.53
CA GLY A 169 10.40 12.41 -5.36
C GLY A 169 10.50 13.79 -5.98
N ARG A 170 11.04 13.90 -7.18
CA ARG A 170 11.01 15.10 -8.03
C ARG A 170 11.29 14.73 -9.47
N ILE A 171 11.00 15.62 -10.40
CA ILE A 171 11.48 15.50 -11.77
C ILE A 171 13.02 15.74 -11.86
N PRO A 172 13.71 15.23 -12.89
CA PRO A 172 15.09 15.62 -13.15
C PRO A 172 15.17 17.09 -13.55
N THR A 173 16.28 17.73 -13.19
CA THR A 173 16.68 19.01 -13.78
C THR A 173 17.02 18.82 -15.26
N TYR A 174 17.05 19.92 -16.02
CA TYR A 174 17.41 19.89 -17.43
C TYR A 174 18.80 19.29 -17.70
N GLU A 175 19.81 19.66 -16.89
CA GLU A 175 21.16 19.11 -17.05
C GLU A 175 21.22 17.62 -16.67
N GLU A 176 20.48 17.17 -15.66
CA GLU A 176 20.42 15.74 -15.30
C GLU A 176 19.86 14.89 -16.44
N ILE A 177 18.72 15.29 -17.04
CA ILE A 177 18.15 14.51 -18.16
C ILE A 177 18.98 14.61 -19.43
N LYS A 178 19.55 15.78 -19.73
CA LYS A 178 20.45 15.97 -20.87
C LYS A 178 21.69 15.08 -20.76
N ASN A 179 22.32 15.04 -19.59
CA ASN A 179 23.48 14.18 -19.35
C ASN A 179 23.11 12.69 -19.47
N PHE A 180 21.97 12.28 -18.91
CA PHE A 180 21.53 10.89 -19.00
C PHE A 180 21.20 10.45 -20.44
N THR A 181 20.55 11.32 -21.21
CA THR A 181 20.18 11.01 -22.61
C THR A 181 21.39 11.03 -23.55
N ALA A 182 22.42 11.85 -23.24
CA ALA A 182 23.67 11.86 -23.98
C ALA A 182 24.56 10.63 -23.68
N ASP A 183 24.41 10.03 -22.50
CA ASP A 183 25.16 8.83 -22.10
C ASP A 183 24.84 7.63 -23.01
N GLN A 184 25.90 7.05 -23.59
CA GLN A 184 25.84 5.89 -24.49
C GLN A 184 26.19 4.58 -23.78
N SER A 185 26.50 4.61 -22.48
CA SER A 185 26.76 3.42 -21.68
C SER A 185 25.57 2.46 -21.74
N PRO A 186 25.78 1.15 -21.99
CA PRO A 186 24.71 0.16 -21.89
C PRO A 186 24.21 -0.01 -20.44
N LEU A 187 24.97 0.47 -19.44
CA LEU A 187 24.66 0.38 -18.02
C LEU A 187 24.03 1.66 -17.45
N LYS A 188 23.85 2.71 -18.24
CA LYS A 188 23.41 4.03 -17.75
C LYS A 188 22.14 4.01 -16.88
N ARG A 189 21.21 3.10 -17.17
CA ARG A 189 19.97 2.92 -16.39
C ARG A 189 20.27 2.38 -14.99
N GLU A 190 21.12 1.36 -14.90
CA GLU A 190 21.54 0.78 -13.63
C GLU A 190 22.38 1.79 -12.83
N ASP A 191 23.32 2.47 -13.48
CA ASP A 191 24.15 3.50 -12.86
C ASP A 191 23.31 4.64 -12.30
N LEU A 192 22.26 5.06 -13.02
CA LEU A 192 21.33 6.08 -12.54
C LEU A 192 20.53 5.59 -11.31
N ILE A 193 20.02 4.37 -11.35
CA ILE A 193 19.29 3.77 -10.22
C ILE A 193 20.19 3.74 -8.98
N ASP A 194 21.42 3.24 -9.10
CA ASP A 194 22.37 3.14 -8.00
C ASP A 194 22.76 4.52 -7.46
N LYS A 195 22.99 5.50 -8.34
CA LYS A 195 23.26 6.88 -7.94
C LYS A 195 22.12 7.46 -7.12
N LEU A 196 20.88 7.30 -7.57
CA LEU A 196 19.71 7.89 -6.91
C LEU A 196 19.40 7.19 -5.59
N LEU A 197 19.47 5.85 -5.51
CA LEU A 197 19.22 5.08 -4.27
C LEU A 197 20.25 5.37 -3.16
N ASN A 198 21.40 5.95 -3.50
CA ASN A 198 22.43 6.35 -2.54
C ASN A 198 22.44 7.85 -2.24
N SER A 199 21.48 8.61 -2.74
CA SER A 199 21.39 10.07 -2.56
C SER A 199 20.70 10.47 -1.24
N ASN A 200 21.05 11.64 -0.70
CA ASN A 200 20.33 12.22 0.45
C ASN A 200 18.85 12.49 0.12
N GLU A 201 18.56 12.90 -1.12
CA GLU A 201 17.19 13.17 -1.58
C GLU A 201 16.31 11.93 -1.51
N HIS A 202 16.86 10.75 -1.86
CA HIS A 202 16.16 9.47 -1.72
C HIS A 202 15.80 9.19 -0.25
N PHE A 203 16.75 9.36 0.67
CA PHE A 203 16.50 9.09 2.09
C PHE A 203 15.44 10.03 2.67
N ASP A 204 15.45 11.30 2.28
CA ASP A 204 14.45 12.29 2.68
C ASP A 204 13.07 11.99 2.10
N TYR A 205 13.01 11.62 0.81
CA TYR A 205 11.76 11.28 0.14
C TYR A 205 11.12 10.02 0.74
N MET A 206 11.90 8.96 0.91
CA MET A 206 11.40 7.72 1.50
C MET A 206 10.95 7.91 2.94
N ALA A 207 11.63 8.73 3.74
CA ALA A 207 11.18 9.07 5.09
C ALA A 207 9.80 9.73 5.11
N GLU A 208 9.53 10.68 4.21
CA GLU A 208 8.23 11.34 4.10
C GLU A 208 7.13 10.38 3.60
N VAL A 209 7.42 9.61 2.55
CA VAL A 209 6.48 8.63 1.99
C VAL A 209 6.13 7.56 3.02
N PHE A 210 7.13 6.99 3.70
CA PHE A 210 6.89 5.98 4.73
C PHE A 210 6.24 6.54 5.98
N SER A 211 6.54 7.78 6.37
CA SER A 211 5.81 8.46 7.45
C SER A 211 4.31 8.51 7.16
N ALA A 212 3.94 8.92 5.94
CA ALA A 212 2.55 8.95 5.51
C ALA A 212 1.93 7.55 5.36
N MET A 213 2.68 6.56 4.87
CA MET A 213 2.20 5.19 4.71
C MET A 213 2.00 4.45 6.04
N LEU A 214 2.85 4.73 7.04
CA LEU A 214 2.86 4.04 8.33
C LEU A 214 1.92 4.70 9.34
N LEU A 215 1.90 6.03 9.43
CA LEU A 215 1.13 6.79 10.42
C LEU A 215 -0.09 7.53 9.84
N GLY A 216 -0.27 7.50 8.52
CA GLY A 216 -1.27 8.33 7.84
C GLY A 216 -0.85 9.81 7.75
N ARG A 217 -1.73 10.62 7.13
CA ARG A 217 -1.49 12.05 6.92
C ARG A 217 -1.81 12.89 8.17
N GLU A 218 -1.16 14.06 8.24
CA GLU A 218 -1.26 15.00 9.37
C GLU A 218 -2.55 15.84 9.34
N SER A 219 -3.31 15.82 8.24
CA SER A 219 -4.55 16.58 8.08
C SER A 219 -5.71 16.08 8.96
N GLU A 220 -5.54 14.95 9.65
CA GLU A 220 -6.47 14.48 10.68
C GLU A 220 -6.32 15.30 11.97
N LYS A 221 -7.45 15.64 12.62
CA LYS A 221 -7.47 16.44 13.86
C LYS A 221 -6.47 15.87 14.88
N LYS A 222 -5.49 16.71 15.28
CA LYS A 222 -4.47 16.46 16.33
C LYS A 222 -3.23 15.64 15.92
N ARG A 223 -2.90 15.50 14.63
CA ARG A 223 -1.57 15.07 14.15
C ARG A 223 -0.80 16.27 13.61
N SER A 224 0.54 16.23 13.69
CA SER A 224 1.40 17.33 13.24
C SER A 224 2.73 16.81 12.71
N ARG A 225 3.16 17.31 11.55
CA ARG A 225 4.49 17.03 11.01
C ARG A 225 5.58 17.54 11.93
N ASP A 226 5.37 18.72 12.51
CA ASP A 226 6.34 19.34 13.42
C ASP A 226 6.52 18.51 14.69
N ASP A 227 5.45 17.88 15.19
CA ASP A 227 5.57 16.93 16.29
C ASP A 227 6.37 15.69 15.89
N ARG A 228 6.15 15.16 14.68
CA ARG A 228 6.93 14.03 14.14
C ARG A 228 8.42 14.38 14.01
N ILE A 229 8.75 15.59 13.53
CA ILE A 229 10.14 16.08 13.45
C ILE A 229 10.72 16.24 14.86
N LYS A 230 10.05 17.02 15.72
CA LYS A 230 10.51 17.36 17.07
C LYS A 230 10.79 16.12 17.92
N ASN A 231 10.02 15.05 17.72
CA ASN A 231 10.17 13.79 18.46
C ASN A 231 10.96 12.71 17.69
N GLY A 232 11.67 13.10 16.62
CA GLY A 232 12.67 12.27 15.94
C GLY A 232 12.11 11.20 15.00
N TRP A 233 10.81 11.18 14.69
CA TRP A 233 10.21 10.18 13.79
C TRP A 233 10.76 10.25 12.37
N LEU A 234 10.81 11.46 11.79
CA LEU A 234 11.37 11.62 10.44
C LEU A 234 12.88 11.37 10.40
N ASP A 235 13.60 11.79 11.44
CA ASP A 235 15.05 11.52 11.56
C ASP A 235 15.34 10.02 11.67
N TYR A 236 14.50 9.28 12.41
CA TYR A 236 14.57 7.83 12.50
C TYR A 236 14.38 7.17 11.13
N LEU A 237 13.31 7.53 10.40
CA LEU A 237 13.06 6.94 9.07
C LEU A 237 14.17 7.29 8.08
N LYS A 238 14.62 8.56 8.06
CA LYS A 238 15.74 9.00 7.21
C LYS A 238 17.00 8.18 7.51
N TRP A 239 17.32 8.01 8.79
CA TRP A 239 18.44 7.18 9.22
C TRP A 239 18.27 5.71 8.80
N ALA A 240 17.06 5.15 8.93
CA ALA A 240 16.78 3.77 8.54
C ALA A 240 17.03 3.56 7.05
N PHE A 241 16.54 4.44 6.17
CA PHE A 241 16.80 4.36 4.73
C PHE A 241 18.28 4.62 4.38
N LYS A 242 18.90 5.63 5.00
CA LYS A 242 20.32 5.96 4.77
C LYS A 242 21.25 4.79 5.11
N THR A 243 20.97 4.08 6.20
CA THR A 243 21.77 2.94 6.67
C THR A 243 21.32 1.61 6.09
N ASN A 244 20.30 1.61 5.22
CA ASN A 244 19.62 0.41 4.74
C ASN A 244 19.29 -0.56 5.89
N ARG A 245 18.72 -0.02 6.97
CA ARG A 245 18.36 -0.80 8.15
C ARG A 245 17.37 -1.89 7.74
N LYS A 246 17.72 -3.14 8.05
CA LYS A 246 16.86 -4.31 7.83
C LYS A 246 15.43 -4.05 8.27
N TRP A 247 14.46 -4.33 7.39
CA TRP A 247 13.06 -4.00 7.65
C TRP A 247 12.48 -4.68 8.89
N ASP A 248 12.90 -5.91 9.22
CA ASP A 248 12.50 -6.58 10.47
C ASP A 248 12.92 -5.78 11.71
N LYS A 249 14.11 -5.16 11.67
CA LYS A 249 14.58 -4.29 12.76
C LYS A 249 13.77 -3.01 12.81
N VAL A 250 13.40 -2.44 11.66
CA VAL A 250 12.52 -1.27 11.62
C VAL A 250 11.17 -1.59 12.28
N ALA A 251 10.53 -2.69 11.88
CA ALA A 251 9.26 -3.14 12.44
C ALA A 251 9.35 -3.43 13.96
N LYS A 252 10.43 -4.09 14.40
CA LYS A 252 10.72 -4.32 15.83
C LYS A 252 10.91 -3.01 16.60
N ASP A 253 11.68 -2.06 16.08
CA ASP A 253 11.91 -0.78 16.75
C ASP A 253 10.59 -0.03 17.01
N ILE A 254 9.68 0.02 16.02
CA ILE A 254 8.42 0.78 16.12
C ILE A 254 7.35 0.08 16.96
N VAL A 255 7.27 -1.26 16.94
CA VAL A 255 6.25 -2.03 17.70
C VAL A 255 6.69 -2.28 19.13
N ILE A 256 7.97 -2.61 19.36
CA ILE A 256 8.50 -2.71 20.72
C ILE A 256 8.52 -1.31 21.34
N ALA A 257 8.85 -0.28 20.56
CA ALA A 257 8.92 1.13 20.96
C ALA A 257 9.67 1.31 22.29
N LYS A 258 10.77 0.59 22.42
CA LYS A 258 11.70 0.68 23.54
C LYS A 258 12.87 1.56 23.08
N PRO A 259 12.94 2.81 23.55
CA PRO A 259 13.95 3.73 23.10
C PRO A 259 15.34 3.21 23.43
N LYS A 260 16.23 3.32 22.45
CA LYS A 260 17.67 3.18 22.59
C LYS A 260 18.30 4.53 22.25
N ASP A 261 19.59 4.66 22.49
CA ASP A 261 20.33 5.86 22.13
C ASP A 261 20.32 6.11 20.61
N GLY A 262 20.50 7.37 20.22
CA GLY A 262 20.57 7.79 18.83
C GLY A 262 19.22 7.79 18.09
N PRO A 263 19.24 7.71 16.74
CA PRO A 263 18.05 7.87 15.91
C PRO A 263 16.92 6.86 16.20
N VAL A 264 17.27 5.65 16.69
CA VAL A 264 16.29 4.59 17.02
C VAL A 264 15.25 5.05 18.03
N SER A 265 15.58 6.00 18.90
CA SER A 265 14.66 6.58 19.87
C SER A 265 13.35 7.10 19.23
N GLY A 266 13.45 7.70 18.03
CA GLY A 266 12.32 8.27 17.30
C GLY A 266 11.27 7.24 16.84
N ALA A 267 11.63 5.96 16.75
CA ALA A 267 10.71 4.87 16.41
C ALA A 267 9.51 4.78 17.38
N SER A 268 9.71 5.18 18.64
CA SER A 268 8.66 5.18 19.67
C SER A 268 7.45 6.05 19.31
N TRP A 269 7.63 7.02 18.40
CA TRP A 269 6.56 7.93 17.98
C TRP A 269 5.39 7.19 17.31
N PHE A 270 5.67 6.08 16.61
CA PHE A 270 4.66 5.28 15.90
C PHE A 270 3.47 4.91 16.80
N LEU A 271 3.77 4.35 17.98
CA LEU A 271 2.75 4.04 18.99
C LEU A 271 2.33 5.26 19.80
N PHE A 272 3.26 6.17 20.12
CA PHE A 272 2.97 7.34 20.95
C PHE A 272 1.85 8.22 20.34
N GLU A 273 1.89 8.44 19.02
CA GLU A 273 0.93 9.28 18.29
C GLU A 273 -0.51 8.72 18.38
N GLN A 274 -0.67 7.43 18.72
CA GLN A 274 -1.98 6.80 18.91
C GLN A 274 -2.62 7.12 20.27
N ARG A 275 -1.93 7.85 21.16
CA ARG A 275 -2.50 8.45 22.39
C ARG A 275 -3.12 7.42 23.37
N ASN A 276 -2.46 6.28 23.55
CA ASN A 276 -2.96 5.14 24.35
C ASN A 276 -4.25 4.50 23.79
N ASP A 277 -4.58 4.72 22.52
CA ASP A 277 -5.67 4.04 21.82
C ASP A 277 -5.16 2.69 21.29
N TYR A 278 -5.37 1.64 22.07
CA TYR A 278 -4.87 0.30 21.77
C TYR A 278 -5.49 -0.30 20.51
N SER A 279 -6.75 0.04 20.23
CA SER A 279 -7.42 -0.35 18.97
C SER A 279 -6.73 0.28 17.76
N LYS A 280 -6.34 1.57 17.85
CA LYS A 280 -5.55 2.21 16.78
C LYS A 280 -4.15 1.61 16.65
N MET A 281 -3.46 1.33 17.75
CA MET A 281 -2.16 0.65 17.70
C MET A 281 -2.26 -0.70 16.98
N ALA A 282 -3.21 -1.54 17.38
CA ALA A 282 -3.46 -2.85 16.78
C ALA A 282 -3.76 -2.75 15.27
N THR A 283 -4.73 -1.92 14.91
CA THR A 283 -5.19 -1.79 13.53
C THR A 283 -4.12 -1.19 12.62
N LEU A 284 -3.36 -0.21 13.11
CA LEU A 284 -2.25 0.39 12.38
C LEU A 284 -1.10 -0.60 12.17
N THR A 285 -0.73 -1.37 13.19
CA THR A 285 0.30 -2.42 13.06
C THR A 285 -0.11 -3.47 12.02
N MET A 286 -1.35 -3.93 12.03
CA MET A 286 -1.82 -4.92 11.04
C MET A 286 -1.82 -4.36 9.62
N SER A 287 -2.38 -3.17 9.39
CA SER A 287 -2.51 -2.61 8.03
C SER A 287 -1.18 -2.11 7.46
N SER A 288 -0.33 -1.52 8.31
CA SER A 288 0.91 -0.86 7.87
C SER A 288 2.09 -1.83 7.76
N LEU A 289 2.14 -2.89 8.57
CA LEU A 289 3.28 -3.81 8.63
C LEU A 289 2.97 -5.23 8.18
N LEU A 290 1.72 -5.68 8.30
CA LEU A 290 1.32 -7.06 7.99
C LEU A 290 0.34 -7.16 6.81
N GLY A 291 0.02 -6.03 6.18
CA GLY A 291 -0.79 -5.99 4.95
C GLY A 291 -2.23 -6.46 5.12
N LYS A 292 -2.77 -6.49 6.35
CA LYS A 292 -4.14 -6.98 6.62
C LYS A 292 -4.95 -5.94 7.37
N GLN A 293 -6.22 -5.79 7.00
CA GLN A 293 -7.21 -4.99 7.71
C GLN A 293 -8.06 -5.89 8.62
N ILE A 294 -8.06 -5.59 9.93
CA ILE A 294 -8.80 -6.36 10.94
C ILE A 294 -9.95 -5.57 11.58
N GLN A 295 -10.19 -4.32 11.18
CA GLN A 295 -11.12 -3.41 11.87
C GLN A 295 -12.56 -3.94 11.86
N CYS A 296 -12.99 -4.55 10.76
CA CYS A 296 -14.31 -5.18 10.66
C CYS A 296 -14.49 -6.31 11.68
N ALA A 297 -13.39 -6.94 12.10
CA ALA A 297 -13.39 -8.00 13.09
C ALA A 297 -13.57 -7.51 14.54
N GLN A 298 -13.77 -6.21 14.77
CA GLN A 298 -13.97 -5.67 16.12
C GLN A 298 -15.24 -6.23 16.79
N CYS A 299 -16.33 -6.29 16.04
CA CYS A 299 -17.66 -6.60 16.57
C CYS A 299 -18.12 -8.03 16.23
N HIS A 300 -17.63 -8.61 15.14
CA HIS A 300 -17.99 -9.93 14.63
C HIS A 300 -16.87 -10.46 13.71
N ASP A 301 -16.83 -11.75 13.37
CA ASP A 301 -15.84 -12.25 12.42
C ASP A 301 -15.97 -11.58 11.05
N HIS A 302 -14.87 -11.46 10.30
CA HIS A 302 -14.87 -10.77 9.01
C HIS A 302 -15.91 -11.38 8.06
N PRO A 303 -16.68 -10.55 7.33
CA PRO A 303 -17.83 -11.04 6.57
C PRO A 303 -17.43 -11.94 5.39
N VAL A 304 -16.29 -11.69 4.75
CA VAL A 304 -15.87 -12.36 3.49
C VAL A 304 -14.48 -13.01 3.54
N SER A 305 -13.78 -12.89 4.67
CA SER A 305 -12.39 -13.41 4.80
C SER A 305 -12.36 -14.32 6.02
N PRO A 306 -12.64 -15.62 5.86
CA PRO A 306 -12.95 -16.50 6.96
C PRO A 306 -11.82 -16.69 7.98
N GLU A 307 -10.58 -16.49 7.54
CA GLU A 307 -9.38 -16.51 8.36
C GLU A 307 -9.28 -15.33 9.35
N ILE A 308 -10.08 -14.28 9.19
CA ILE A 308 -10.07 -13.11 10.07
C ILE A 308 -11.28 -13.18 11.03
N GLU A 309 -11.03 -13.61 12.27
CA GLU A 309 -12.03 -13.75 13.33
C GLU A 309 -11.98 -12.62 14.35
N GLN A 310 -13.06 -12.46 15.13
CA GLN A 310 -13.17 -11.45 16.18
C GLN A 310 -12.07 -11.60 17.24
N ARG A 311 -11.68 -12.84 17.54
CA ARG A 311 -10.57 -13.14 18.45
C ARG A 311 -9.24 -12.56 17.98
N HIS A 312 -9.00 -12.46 16.66
CA HIS A 312 -7.77 -11.88 16.12
C HIS A 312 -7.73 -10.36 16.33
N TYR A 313 -8.87 -9.66 16.21
CA TYR A 313 -8.92 -8.24 16.52
C TYR A 313 -8.59 -7.99 17.99
N TRP A 314 -9.33 -8.63 18.90
CA TRP A 314 -9.14 -8.41 20.33
C TRP A 314 -7.81 -8.96 20.85
N GLY A 315 -7.26 -9.98 20.19
CA GLY A 315 -5.91 -10.46 20.48
C GLY A 315 -4.84 -9.46 20.09
N MET A 316 -4.96 -8.85 18.91
CA MET A 316 -4.09 -7.74 18.52
C MET A 316 -4.19 -6.55 19.47
N VAL A 317 -5.38 -6.16 19.92
CA VAL A 317 -5.53 -5.10 20.93
C VAL A 317 -4.88 -5.50 22.26
N SER A 318 -4.96 -6.78 22.64
CA SER A 318 -4.41 -7.29 23.90
C SER A 318 -2.88 -7.21 23.95
N PHE A 319 -2.18 -7.28 22.80
CA PHE A 319 -0.75 -7.01 22.75
C PHE A 319 -0.38 -5.57 23.14
N PHE A 320 -1.28 -4.61 22.91
CA PHE A 320 -1.03 -3.19 23.18
C PHE A 320 -1.71 -2.66 24.43
N ASN A 321 -2.67 -3.37 25.03
CA ASN A 321 -3.52 -2.84 26.12
C ASN A 321 -2.82 -2.65 27.49
N ARG A 322 -1.50 -2.82 27.53
CA ARG A 322 -0.58 -2.46 28.62
C ARG A 322 0.31 -1.26 28.29
N SER A 323 0.26 -0.73 27.07
CA SER A 323 1.07 0.39 26.61
C SER A 323 0.64 1.69 27.26
N LEU A 324 1.59 2.58 27.54
CA LEU A 324 1.29 3.88 28.14
C LEU A 324 2.30 4.95 27.71
N ASN A 325 1.77 6.05 27.20
CA ASN A 325 2.54 7.26 26.93
C ASN A 325 3.05 7.85 28.24
N VAL A 326 4.36 8.11 28.25
CA VAL A 326 5.13 8.67 29.36
C VAL A 326 5.98 9.84 28.87
N ASP A 327 6.32 10.71 29.81
CA ASP A 327 7.27 11.80 29.64
C ASP A 327 8.47 11.50 30.54
N THR A 328 9.62 11.31 29.91
CA THR A 328 10.88 10.90 30.56
C THR A 328 11.93 11.98 30.43
N ILE A 329 13.06 11.85 31.15
CA ILE A 329 14.20 12.77 30.96
C ILE A 329 14.73 12.75 29.52
N ASP A 330 14.54 11.64 28.81
CA ASP A 330 14.93 11.48 27.41
C ASP A 330 13.83 11.95 26.44
N GLY A 331 12.69 12.42 26.97
CA GLY A 331 11.53 12.92 26.22
C GLY A 331 10.33 11.97 26.20
N LEU A 332 9.40 12.22 25.27
CA LEU A 332 8.14 11.49 25.13
C LEU A 332 8.35 10.06 24.63
N ARG A 333 7.77 9.06 25.30
CA ARG A 333 7.96 7.63 25.01
C ARG A 333 6.72 6.78 25.31
N VAL A 334 6.76 5.50 24.93
CA VAL A 334 5.74 4.50 25.27
C VAL A 334 6.34 3.44 26.19
N ALA A 335 5.89 3.44 27.45
CA ALA A 335 6.22 2.40 28.43
C ALA A 335 5.17 1.29 28.42
N GLU A 336 5.43 0.20 29.14
CA GLU A 336 4.52 -0.95 29.23
C GLU A 336 4.29 -1.38 30.68
N ARG A 337 3.01 -1.57 31.03
CA ARG A 337 2.56 -2.14 32.30
C ARG A 337 2.91 -3.62 32.37
N ALA A 338 3.21 -4.13 33.55
CA ALA A 338 3.52 -5.56 33.71
C ALA A 338 2.25 -6.42 33.78
N THR A 339 1.13 -5.85 34.21
CA THR A 339 -0.17 -6.51 34.36
C THR A 339 -1.30 -5.55 33.98
N GLY A 340 -2.54 -6.05 33.94
CA GLY A 340 -3.73 -5.26 33.59
C GLY A 340 -4.04 -5.28 32.10
N GLY A 341 -4.92 -4.36 31.70
CA GLY A 341 -5.66 -4.44 30.44
C GLY A 341 -7.06 -5.01 30.67
N PHE A 342 -7.93 -4.95 29.66
CA PHE A 342 -9.16 -5.73 29.68
C PHE A 342 -8.84 -7.17 29.24
N SER A 343 -9.52 -8.14 29.83
CA SER A 343 -9.29 -9.57 29.58
C SER A 343 -10.47 -10.25 28.88
N LYS A 344 -11.51 -9.48 28.53
CA LYS A 344 -12.72 -9.98 27.90
C LYS A 344 -13.21 -9.03 26.81
N PHE A 345 -13.86 -9.61 25.80
CA PHE A 345 -14.65 -8.88 24.80
C PHE A 345 -16.04 -9.51 24.68
N ALA A 346 -16.94 -8.85 23.95
CA ALA A 346 -18.29 -9.35 23.69
C ALA A 346 -18.61 -9.35 22.19
N ASP A 347 -19.39 -10.33 21.76
CA ASP A 347 -19.95 -10.37 20.41
C ASP A 347 -21.22 -9.51 20.29
N LEU A 348 -21.79 -9.43 19.08
CA LEU A 348 -23.04 -8.70 18.82
C LEU A 348 -24.26 -9.23 19.59
N SER A 349 -24.20 -10.45 20.14
CA SER A 349 -25.26 -11.01 20.98
C SER A 349 -25.09 -10.69 22.47
N GLY A 350 -23.98 -10.04 22.84
CA GLY A 350 -23.63 -9.72 24.23
C GLY A 350 -22.95 -10.87 24.97
N LYS A 351 -22.65 -11.99 24.31
CA LYS A 351 -21.90 -13.09 24.91
C LYS A 351 -20.43 -12.69 25.04
N SER A 352 -19.87 -12.95 26.22
CA SER A 352 -18.50 -12.55 26.56
C SER A 352 -17.52 -13.69 26.39
N TYR A 353 -16.33 -13.37 25.88
CA TYR A 353 -15.21 -14.29 25.64
C TYR A 353 -13.94 -13.72 26.26
N ASP A 354 -13.03 -14.60 26.68
CA ASP A 354 -11.70 -14.21 27.14
C ASP A 354 -10.83 -13.76 25.96
N THR A 355 -9.99 -12.77 26.18
CA THR A 355 -8.99 -12.33 25.20
C THR A 355 -7.78 -13.26 25.23
N GLU A 356 -7.20 -13.52 24.07
CA GLU A 356 -5.94 -14.26 23.91
C GLU A 356 -4.85 -13.32 23.34
N LEU A 357 -3.57 -13.66 23.43
CA LEU A 357 -2.54 -12.96 22.67
C LEU A 357 -2.35 -13.67 21.33
N VAL A 358 -3.15 -13.30 20.34
CA VAL A 358 -3.18 -13.97 19.03
C VAL A 358 -3.30 -12.97 17.89
N MET A 359 -2.71 -13.30 16.74
CA MET A 359 -2.86 -12.59 15.48
C MET A 359 -3.34 -13.55 14.39
N VAL A 360 -3.76 -13.00 13.25
CA VAL A 360 -4.15 -13.80 12.07
C VAL A 360 -2.96 -14.67 11.65
N ASP A 361 -3.22 -15.93 11.28
CA ASP A 361 -2.23 -16.91 10.80
C ASP A 361 -1.16 -17.32 11.83
N GLN A 362 -1.39 -17.10 13.13
CA GLN A 362 -0.46 -17.47 14.20
C GLN A 362 -1.16 -18.12 15.39
N ASP A 363 -0.43 -18.95 16.12
CA ASP A 363 -0.94 -19.57 17.36
C ASP A 363 -1.02 -18.57 18.52
N PRO A 364 -1.97 -18.75 19.47
CA PRO A 364 -2.04 -17.93 20.67
C PRO A 364 -0.80 -18.07 21.56
N ILE A 365 -0.31 -16.94 22.06
CA ILE A 365 0.77 -16.86 23.06
C ILE A 365 0.15 -16.84 24.46
N LYS A 366 0.76 -17.60 25.38
CA LYS A 366 0.41 -17.53 26.81
C LYS A 366 1.11 -16.35 27.48
N ASP A 367 0.34 -15.56 28.22
CA ASP A 367 0.86 -14.56 29.14
C ASP A 367 0.78 -15.08 30.58
N GLU A 368 1.93 -15.43 31.13
CA GLU A 368 2.08 -15.98 32.49
C GLU A 368 1.62 -15.01 33.60
N ASN A 369 1.42 -13.73 33.27
CA ASN A 369 1.02 -12.67 34.21
C ASN A 369 -0.45 -12.23 34.07
N ASP A 370 -1.23 -12.82 33.17
CA ASP A 370 -2.58 -12.33 32.81
C ASP A 370 -3.65 -12.56 33.89
N SER A 371 -3.42 -13.49 34.82
CA SER A 371 -4.36 -13.80 35.90
C SER A 371 -4.29 -12.76 37.04
N SER A 372 -4.84 -11.57 36.83
CA SER A 372 -5.31 -10.64 37.89
C SER A 372 -4.37 -10.41 39.10
N LYS A 373 -3.04 -10.36 38.90
CA LYS A 373 -2.10 -9.96 39.95
C LYS A 373 -2.03 -8.44 40.03
N LYS A 374 -2.06 -7.88 41.25
CA LYS A 374 -1.79 -6.44 41.45
C LYS A 374 -0.40 -6.12 40.91
N GLU A 375 -0.29 -5.06 40.12
CA GLU A 375 0.99 -4.60 39.60
C GLU A 375 1.95 -4.29 40.75
N SER A 376 3.18 -4.77 40.66
CA SER A 376 4.22 -4.58 41.69
C SER A 376 5.59 -4.37 41.07
N GLU A 377 6.50 -3.77 41.81
CA GLU A 377 7.88 -3.50 41.36
C GLU A 377 8.64 -4.78 40.96
N GLN A 378 8.32 -5.92 41.57
CA GLN A 378 8.99 -7.21 41.31
C GLN A 378 8.73 -7.77 39.91
N LEU A 379 7.73 -7.24 39.20
CA LEU A 379 7.39 -7.65 37.84
C LEU A 379 8.22 -6.92 36.78
N TYR A 380 9.09 -6.01 37.19
CA TYR A 380 9.95 -5.21 36.32
C TYR A 380 11.42 -5.62 36.43
N LYS A 381 12.16 -5.43 35.34
CA LYS A 381 13.62 -5.60 35.28
C LYS A 381 14.33 -4.45 35.98
N ASN A 382 13.77 -3.24 35.89
CA ASN A 382 14.21 -2.03 36.59
C ASN A 382 13.09 -1.49 37.50
N PRO A 383 13.41 -0.99 38.70
CA PRO A 383 12.41 -0.47 39.62
C PRO A 383 11.67 0.73 39.00
N PRO A 384 10.32 0.69 38.91
CA PRO A 384 9.54 1.82 38.43
C PRO A 384 9.63 3.04 39.35
N ASP A 385 9.47 4.22 38.78
CA ASP A 385 9.25 5.45 39.55
C ASP A 385 7.98 5.33 40.41
N LYS A 386 7.92 5.98 41.58
CA LYS A 386 6.72 6.00 42.43
C LYS A 386 5.50 6.53 41.66
N ASN A 387 5.72 7.50 40.78
CA ASN A 387 4.66 8.08 39.95
C ASN A 387 4.10 7.08 38.92
N TRP A 388 4.80 5.97 38.65
CA TRP A 388 4.34 4.93 37.75
C TRP A 388 3.01 4.33 38.22
N PHE A 389 2.81 4.09 39.51
CA PHE A 389 1.59 3.42 39.99
C PHE A 389 0.38 4.35 40.16
N VAL A 390 0.54 5.64 39.88
CA VAL A 390 -0.54 6.63 40.05
C VAL A 390 -1.53 6.57 38.90
N LYS A 391 -2.83 6.48 39.21
CA LYS A 391 -3.91 6.58 38.21
C LYS A 391 -4.01 8.02 37.70
N LYS A 392 -4.05 8.19 36.37
CA LYS A 392 -4.11 9.50 35.70
C LYS A 392 -5.40 10.28 36.04
N SER A 393 -5.27 11.60 36.20
CA SER A 393 -6.37 12.54 35.99
C SER A 393 -6.49 12.86 34.49
N LYS A 394 -7.71 13.13 33.99
CA LYS A 394 -7.90 13.50 32.57
C LYS A 394 -7.29 14.88 32.31
N GLU A 395 -6.23 14.92 31.50
CA GLU A 395 -5.66 16.18 31.04
C GLU A 395 -6.59 16.86 30.02
N LYS A 396 -6.81 18.18 30.17
CA LYS A 396 -7.72 18.97 29.30
C LYS A 396 -7.04 19.51 28.04
N LYS A 397 -5.69 19.61 28.00
CA LYS A 397 -4.87 20.08 26.87
C LYS A 397 -3.53 19.32 26.85
N GLY A 398 -3.06 18.88 25.67
CA GLY A 398 -1.78 18.16 25.52
C GLY A 398 -1.91 16.64 25.31
N TYR A 399 -0.78 15.93 25.42
CA TYR A 399 -0.71 14.47 25.41
C TYR A 399 -0.86 13.93 26.83
N ASN A 400 -1.80 13.02 27.06
CA ASN A 400 -1.99 12.41 28.37
C ASN A 400 -0.81 11.49 28.72
N VAL A 401 0.16 11.98 29.49
CA VAL A 401 1.43 11.31 29.85
C VAL A 401 1.59 11.12 31.37
N ILE A 402 2.37 10.11 31.79
CA ILE A 402 2.91 10.05 33.17
C ILE A 402 4.35 10.57 33.14
N LYS A 403 4.67 11.49 34.04
CA LYS A 403 6.05 11.96 34.25
C LYS A 403 6.80 10.97 35.14
N ILE A 404 7.84 10.36 34.60
CA ILE A 404 8.72 9.41 35.29
C ILE A 404 10.14 9.64 34.82
N ASN A 405 11.15 9.32 35.62
CA ASN A 405 12.53 9.53 35.17
C ASN A 405 12.92 8.61 34.01
N LYS A 406 12.60 7.31 34.13
CA LYS A 406 12.91 6.27 33.14
C LYS A 406 11.73 5.35 32.95
N ALA A 407 11.48 4.92 31.70
CA ALA A 407 10.45 3.93 31.40
C ALA A 407 10.77 2.58 32.08
N PRO A 408 9.84 2.00 32.86
CA PRO A 408 10.02 0.68 33.44
C PRO A 408 9.85 -0.41 32.38
N GLU A 409 10.60 -1.49 32.53
CA GLU A 409 10.64 -2.62 31.60
C GLU A 409 10.07 -3.86 32.27
N PRO A 410 8.90 -4.36 31.83
CA PRO A 410 8.34 -5.55 32.44
C PRO A 410 9.22 -6.78 32.14
N LYS A 411 9.20 -7.76 33.04
CA LYS A 411 9.87 -9.06 32.82
C LYS A 411 9.29 -9.80 31.61
N PHE A 412 7.97 -9.66 31.39
CA PHE A 412 7.24 -10.14 30.23
C PHE A 412 6.63 -8.95 29.49
N SER A 413 7.05 -8.70 28.26
CA SER A 413 6.46 -7.67 27.38
C SER A 413 5.60 -8.33 26.31
N ARG A 414 4.33 -7.94 26.25
CA ARG A 414 3.41 -8.36 25.20
C ARG A 414 3.86 -7.80 23.84
N ARG A 415 4.40 -6.58 23.80
CA ARG A 415 4.92 -5.97 22.57
C ARG A 415 6.17 -6.68 22.05
N GLU A 416 7.08 -7.10 22.93
CA GLU A 416 8.22 -7.94 22.54
C GLU A 416 7.73 -9.29 21.98
N LYS A 417 6.74 -9.93 22.62
CA LYS A 417 6.14 -11.17 22.10
C LYS A 417 5.46 -11.00 20.75
N LEU A 418 4.71 -9.92 20.54
CA LEU A 418 4.15 -9.61 19.22
C LEU A 418 5.27 -9.46 18.17
N ALA A 419 6.32 -8.70 18.48
CA ALA A 419 7.41 -8.46 17.54
C ALA A 419 8.22 -9.72 17.23
N GLU A 420 8.30 -10.68 18.16
CA GLU A 420 8.91 -12.01 17.95
C GLU A 420 8.13 -12.83 16.91
N ILE A 421 6.80 -12.89 17.01
CA ILE A 421 5.97 -13.71 16.10
C ILE A 421 5.61 -13.00 14.78
N ALA A 422 5.44 -11.68 14.82
CA ALA A 422 4.98 -10.92 13.66
C ALA A 422 6.12 -10.65 12.67
N PHE A 423 7.36 -10.52 13.14
CA PHE A 423 8.51 -10.07 12.34
C PHE A 423 9.66 -11.09 12.38
N SER A 424 9.30 -12.38 12.39
CA SER A 424 10.21 -13.50 12.20
C SER A 424 10.32 -13.84 10.71
N ASN A 425 11.41 -14.53 10.34
CA ASN A 425 11.61 -15.03 8.98
C ASN A 425 10.57 -16.10 8.60
N ASP A 426 10.00 -16.77 9.60
CA ASP A 426 8.99 -17.82 9.43
C ASP A 426 7.57 -17.24 9.24
N ASN A 427 7.41 -15.91 9.29
CA ASN A 427 6.13 -15.25 9.05
C ASN A 427 6.08 -14.63 7.64
N PRO A 428 5.58 -15.37 6.63
CA PRO A 428 5.55 -14.89 5.25
C PRO A 428 4.67 -13.65 5.06
N SER A 429 3.65 -13.44 5.92
CA SER A 429 2.76 -12.28 5.83
C SER A 429 3.51 -10.96 6.01
N PHE A 430 4.56 -10.93 6.84
CA PHE A 430 5.38 -9.72 7.04
C PHE A 430 6.17 -9.34 5.80
N SER A 431 6.92 -10.28 5.23
CA SER A 431 7.72 -10.02 4.01
C SER A 431 6.83 -9.67 2.82
N LYS A 432 5.74 -10.42 2.62
CA LYS A 432 4.79 -10.17 1.53
C LYS A 432 4.13 -8.79 1.63
N ALA A 433 3.83 -8.32 2.84
CA ALA A 433 3.21 -7.00 3.03
C ALA A 433 4.09 -5.86 2.54
N ILE A 434 5.38 -5.84 2.89
CA ILE A 434 6.28 -4.78 2.44
C ILE A 434 6.67 -4.92 0.97
N VAL A 435 6.87 -6.16 0.49
CA VAL A 435 7.07 -6.44 -0.95
C VAL A 435 5.92 -5.86 -1.76
N ASN A 436 4.68 -6.17 -1.39
CA ASN A 436 3.49 -5.70 -2.10
C ASN A 436 3.36 -4.17 -2.06
N ARG A 437 3.75 -3.54 -0.94
CA ARG A 437 3.68 -2.08 -0.77
C ARG A 437 4.75 -1.34 -1.58
N LEU A 438 5.98 -1.86 -1.62
CA LEU A 438 7.06 -1.32 -2.45
C LEU A 438 6.78 -1.53 -3.93
N TRP A 439 6.26 -2.71 -4.30
CA TRP A 439 5.77 -2.97 -5.65
C TRP A 439 4.70 -1.96 -6.04
N ALA A 440 3.68 -1.74 -5.21
CA ALA A 440 2.64 -0.75 -5.50
C ALA A 440 3.19 0.68 -5.61
N LEU A 441 4.16 1.05 -4.78
CA LEU A 441 4.82 2.36 -4.82
C LEU A 441 5.51 2.60 -6.17
N LEU A 442 6.14 1.58 -6.75
CA LEU A 442 6.91 1.70 -8.00
C LEU A 442 6.07 1.40 -9.25
N MET A 443 5.20 0.40 -9.19
CA MET A 443 4.40 -0.10 -10.32
C MET A 443 2.98 0.50 -10.40
N GLY A 444 2.57 1.32 -9.43
CA GLY A 444 1.26 1.99 -9.42
C GLY A 444 0.09 1.14 -8.91
N ARG A 445 0.28 -0.18 -8.75
CA ARG A 445 -0.66 -1.14 -8.17
C ARG A 445 0.12 -2.27 -7.51
N GLY A 446 -0.33 -2.76 -6.35
CA GLY A 446 0.26 -3.96 -5.72
C GLY A 446 0.05 -5.23 -6.54
N ILE A 447 0.76 -6.31 -6.23
CA ILE A 447 0.42 -7.67 -6.70
C ILE A 447 -0.92 -8.09 -6.08
N VAL A 448 -1.10 -7.84 -4.78
CA VAL A 448 -2.41 -7.80 -4.12
C VAL A 448 -2.90 -6.36 -4.10
N ASN A 449 -4.16 -6.15 -4.51
CA ASN A 449 -4.81 -4.85 -4.47
C ASN A 449 -6.24 -4.99 -3.90
N PRO A 450 -6.58 -4.30 -2.80
CA PRO A 450 -5.81 -3.24 -2.11
C PRO A 450 -4.57 -3.74 -1.36
N ILE A 451 -3.56 -2.87 -1.22
CA ILE A 451 -2.22 -3.21 -0.71
C ILE A 451 -2.20 -3.72 0.73
N ASP A 452 -3.23 -3.41 1.52
CA ASP A 452 -3.37 -3.70 2.93
C ASP A 452 -4.58 -4.61 3.24
N LYS A 453 -5.10 -5.29 2.21
CA LYS A 453 -6.13 -6.33 2.33
C LYS A 453 -5.62 -7.66 1.79
N MET A 454 -4.49 -8.13 2.29
CA MET A 454 -3.88 -9.42 1.91
C MET A 454 -4.61 -10.57 2.61
N ASP A 455 -5.82 -10.82 2.15
CA ASP A 455 -6.75 -11.84 2.61
C ASP A 455 -7.28 -12.68 1.44
N SER A 456 -7.98 -13.77 1.76
CA SER A 456 -8.56 -14.70 0.78
C SER A 456 -9.53 -14.04 -0.21
N SER A 457 -10.14 -12.90 0.16
CA SER A 457 -11.04 -12.15 -0.72
C SER A 457 -10.31 -11.25 -1.74
N HIS A 458 -9.00 -11.06 -1.58
CA HIS A 458 -8.15 -10.31 -2.50
C HIS A 458 -6.88 -11.12 -2.85
N PRO A 459 -7.02 -12.17 -3.68
CA PRO A 459 -5.87 -12.99 -4.06
C PRO A 459 -4.83 -12.17 -4.84
N PRO A 460 -3.53 -12.52 -4.73
CA PRO A 460 -2.47 -11.92 -5.52
C PRO A 460 -2.68 -12.19 -7.02
N SER A 461 -2.37 -11.21 -7.87
CA SER A 461 -2.43 -11.40 -9.33
C SER A 461 -1.33 -12.31 -9.88
N HIS A 462 -0.26 -12.51 -9.10
CA HIS A 462 0.88 -13.40 -9.35
C HIS A 462 1.28 -14.07 -8.01
N PRO A 463 0.60 -15.13 -7.57
CA PRO A 463 0.85 -15.76 -6.27
C PRO A 463 2.27 -16.28 -6.11
N GLU A 464 2.80 -16.97 -7.12
CA GLU A 464 4.14 -17.56 -7.09
C GLU A 464 5.22 -16.48 -7.04
N LEU A 465 5.05 -15.39 -7.79
CA LEU A 465 5.93 -14.23 -7.73
C LEU A 465 5.92 -13.60 -6.33
N LEU A 466 4.75 -13.37 -5.74
CA LEU A 466 4.67 -12.77 -4.40
C LEU A 466 5.27 -13.67 -3.32
N ASN A 467 5.13 -14.99 -3.45
CA ASN A 467 5.77 -15.96 -2.57
C ASN A 467 7.30 -15.88 -2.70
N TYR A 468 7.82 -16.02 -3.92
CA TYR A 468 9.24 -15.93 -4.21
C TYR A 468 9.85 -14.62 -3.70
N LEU A 469 9.24 -13.47 -4.03
CA LEU A 469 9.72 -12.17 -3.56
C LEU A 469 9.68 -12.05 -2.04
N GLY A 470 8.67 -12.62 -1.38
CA GLY A 470 8.57 -12.63 0.09
C GLY A 470 9.68 -13.46 0.74
N GLU A 471 9.98 -14.62 0.18
CA GLU A 471 11.04 -15.53 0.64
C GLU A 471 12.43 -14.91 0.41
N SER A 472 12.75 -14.50 -0.82
CA SER A 472 14.04 -13.85 -1.13
C SER A 472 14.25 -12.57 -0.31
N PHE A 473 13.19 -11.82 -0.02
CA PHE A 473 13.30 -10.64 0.83
C PHE A 473 13.61 -11.00 2.29
N SER A 474 13.02 -12.08 2.81
CA SER A 474 13.33 -12.61 4.15
C SER A 474 14.77 -13.11 4.24
N GLU A 475 15.20 -13.90 3.25
CA GLU A 475 16.51 -14.55 3.19
C GLU A 475 17.66 -13.56 2.98
N SER A 476 17.46 -12.53 2.17
CA SER A 476 18.41 -11.42 2.02
C SER A 476 18.59 -10.59 3.30
N GLY A 477 17.80 -10.87 4.33
CA GLY A 477 17.81 -10.14 5.60
C GLY A 477 17.06 -8.81 5.50
N TYR A 478 15.97 -8.79 4.74
CA TYR A 478 15.06 -7.66 4.58
C TYR A 478 15.70 -6.41 3.97
N ASP A 479 16.46 -6.58 2.88
CA ASP A 479 17.14 -5.50 2.17
C ASP A 479 16.18 -4.71 1.26
N VAL A 480 15.68 -3.59 1.79
CA VAL A 480 14.73 -2.70 1.09
C VAL A 480 15.36 -2.09 -0.16
N LYS A 481 16.62 -1.67 -0.09
CA LYS A 481 17.31 -1.04 -1.23
C LYS A 481 17.48 -2.02 -2.38
N ASN A 482 17.89 -3.25 -2.10
CA ASN A 482 18.05 -4.29 -3.11
C ASN A 482 16.72 -4.66 -3.78
N LEU A 483 15.64 -4.78 -3.00
CA LEU A 483 14.31 -5.04 -3.56
C LEU A 483 13.85 -3.89 -4.48
N ILE A 484 14.02 -2.63 -4.05
CA ILE A 484 13.71 -1.46 -4.88
C ILE A 484 14.55 -1.49 -6.16
N LYS A 485 15.88 -1.67 -6.07
CA LYS A 485 16.77 -1.78 -7.25
C LYS A 485 16.27 -2.87 -8.21
N SER A 486 15.93 -4.03 -7.68
CA SER A 486 15.51 -5.18 -8.49
C SER A 486 14.20 -4.93 -9.25
N ILE A 487 13.24 -4.25 -8.62
CA ILE A 487 11.98 -3.84 -9.28
C ILE A 487 12.26 -2.80 -10.36
N LEU A 488 13.07 -1.76 -10.07
CA LEU A 488 13.42 -0.71 -11.03
C LEU A 488 14.17 -1.26 -12.27
N SER A 489 14.97 -2.30 -12.08
CA SER A 489 15.71 -2.97 -13.16
C SER A 489 14.86 -3.94 -13.98
N SER A 490 13.69 -4.36 -13.50
CA SER A 490 12.82 -5.33 -14.19
C SER A 490 12.24 -4.80 -15.52
N LYS A 491 12.02 -5.70 -16.48
CA LYS A 491 11.34 -5.38 -17.74
C LYS A 491 9.98 -4.71 -17.54
N PRO A 492 9.05 -5.21 -16.70
CA PRO A 492 7.74 -4.56 -16.52
C PRO A 492 7.85 -3.11 -16.03
N TYR A 493 8.81 -2.79 -15.15
CA TYR A 493 9.03 -1.40 -14.72
C TYR A 493 9.54 -0.52 -15.87
N GLN A 494 10.37 -1.07 -16.76
CA GLN A 494 10.99 -0.33 -17.87
C GLN A 494 10.08 -0.15 -19.09
N LEU A 495 8.86 -0.68 -19.10
CA LEU A 495 7.93 -0.57 -20.23
C LEU A 495 7.39 0.85 -20.42
N SER A 496 6.97 1.17 -21.64
CA SER A 496 6.13 2.33 -21.94
C SER A 496 4.76 2.20 -21.26
N SER A 497 4.12 3.32 -20.93
CA SER A 497 2.75 3.37 -20.42
C SER A 497 1.67 3.28 -21.48
N TYR A 498 2.06 3.29 -22.76
CA TYR A 498 1.13 3.13 -23.88
C TYR A 498 0.89 1.64 -24.17
N PRO A 499 -0.30 1.08 -23.84
CA PRO A 499 -0.61 -0.33 -24.12
C PRO A 499 -0.65 -0.60 -25.64
N ILE A 500 -0.34 -1.83 -26.04
CA ILE A 500 -0.45 -2.27 -27.44
C ILE A 500 -1.80 -2.95 -27.67
N GLY A 501 -2.45 -2.64 -28.79
CA GLY A 501 -3.70 -3.25 -29.24
C GLY A 501 -4.94 -2.41 -28.93
N ASP A 502 -6.07 -2.81 -29.52
CA ASP A 502 -7.35 -2.08 -29.38
C ASP A 502 -8.00 -2.31 -28.02
N ILE A 503 -7.75 -3.47 -27.40
CA ILE A 503 -8.25 -3.84 -26.08
C ILE A 503 -7.12 -3.65 -25.08
N LYS A 504 -7.31 -2.72 -24.15
CA LYS A 504 -6.36 -2.47 -23.07
C LYS A 504 -6.34 -3.66 -22.10
N PRO A 505 -5.19 -4.34 -21.90
CA PRO A 505 -5.10 -5.41 -20.92
C PRO A 505 -5.38 -4.92 -19.51
N GLU A 506 -5.82 -5.83 -18.63
CA GLU A 506 -6.07 -5.50 -17.23
C GLU A 506 -4.80 -4.99 -16.53
N PRO A 507 -4.89 -3.99 -15.63
CA PRO A 507 -3.72 -3.40 -14.97
C PRO A 507 -2.87 -4.39 -14.18
N ASP A 508 -3.47 -5.47 -13.69
CA ASP A 508 -2.79 -6.50 -12.89
C ASP A 508 -1.94 -7.47 -13.73
N THR A 509 -1.93 -7.31 -15.06
CA THR A 509 -1.05 -8.01 -16.00
C THR A 509 0.34 -7.37 -16.08
N PHE A 510 0.48 -6.10 -15.69
CA PHE A 510 1.72 -5.32 -15.79
C PHE A 510 2.36 -5.31 -17.20
N SER A 511 1.57 -5.50 -18.25
CA SER A 511 2.01 -5.51 -19.66
C SER A 511 2.40 -4.14 -20.23
N TYR A 512 2.21 -3.08 -19.44
CA TYR A 512 2.60 -1.71 -19.71
C TYR A 512 2.80 -0.99 -18.37
N TYR A 513 3.53 0.12 -18.33
CA TYR A 513 3.70 0.87 -17.08
C TYR A 513 2.39 1.56 -16.68
N LEU A 514 1.93 1.34 -15.44
CA LEU A 514 0.70 1.95 -14.96
C LEU A 514 0.95 3.41 -14.58
N VAL A 515 0.32 4.32 -15.34
CA VAL A 515 0.33 5.75 -15.03
C VAL A 515 -0.24 5.98 -13.63
N LYS A 516 0.52 6.66 -12.77
CA LYS A 516 0.15 6.92 -11.38
C LYS A 516 0.29 8.40 -11.03
N PRO A 517 -0.58 8.94 -10.15
CA PRO A 517 -0.47 10.32 -9.72
C PRO A 517 0.79 10.55 -8.88
N LEU A 518 1.38 11.74 -8.99
CA LEU A 518 2.46 12.14 -8.09
C LEU A 518 1.93 12.29 -6.66
N SER A 519 2.74 11.88 -5.68
CA SER A 519 2.49 12.27 -4.29
C SER A 519 2.59 13.79 -4.14
N ALA A 520 1.95 14.35 -3.12
CA ALA A 520 2.06 15.78 -2.84
C ALA A 520 3.52 16.24 -2.67
N GLU A 521 4.34 15.40 -2.03
CA GLU A 521 5.79 15.61 -1.91
C GLU A 521 6.47 15.72 -3.28
N ALA A 522 6.22 14.72 -4.14
CA ALA A 522 6.83 14.66 -5.46
C ALA A 522 6.35 15.82 -6.34
N PHE A 523 5.06 16.12 -6.29
CA PHE A 523 4.48 17.25 -7.01
C PHE A 523 5.08 18.58 -6.56
N SER A 524 5.10 18.86 -5.25
CA SER A 524 5.65 20.11 -4.72
C SER A 524 7.13 20.31 -5.07
N LYS A 525 7.97 19.29 -4.90
CA LYS A 525 9.39 19.40 -5.30
C LYS A 525 9.56 19.52 -6.81
N SER A 526 8.76 18.81 -7.59
CA SER A 526 8.81 18.90 -9.06
C SER A 526 8.45 20.28 -9.56
N MET A 527 7.47 20.95 -8.94
CA MET A 527 7.15 22.34 -9.25
C MET A 527 8.35 23.26 -9.03
N LEU A 528 9.12 23.06 -7.95
CA LEU A 528 10.32 23.87 -7.69
C LEU A 528 11.37 23.68 -8.78
N ILE A 529 11.61 22.42 -9.21
CA ILE A 529 12.52 22.14 -10.34
C ILE A 529 12.02 22.79 -11.63
N ALA A 530 10.72 22.66 -11.92
CA ALA A 530 10.08 23.20 -13.13
C ALA A 530 10.05 24.75 -13.16
N THR A 531 10.27 25.41 -12.02
CA THR A 531 10.43 26.87 -11.93
C THR A 531 11.88 27.29 -11.76
N GLY A 532 12.84 26.42 -12.09
CA GLY A 532 14.26 26.74 -12.14
C GLY A 532 15.01 26.73 -10.80
N ASN A 533 14.37 26.22 -9.74
CA ASN A 533 15.02 26.06 -8.45
C ASN A 533 15.76 24.72 -8.40
N VAL A 534 17.03 24.76 -8.00
CA VAL A 534 17.87 23.57 -7.90
C VAL A 534 18.15 23.27 -6.42
N PRO A 535 17.97 22.02 -5.96
CA PRO A 535 18.32 21.65 -4.61
C PRO A 535 19.85 21.70 -4.40
N ASP A 536 20.28 22.05 -3.19
CA ASP A 536 21.68 21.94 -2.80
C ASP A 536 22.14 20.46 -2.68
N LEU A 537 23.41 20.22 -2.34
CA LEU A 537 23.96 18.87 -2.15
C LEU A 537 23.26 18.06 -1.02
N LYS A 538 22.46 18.73 -0.19
CA LYS A 538 21.66 18.12 0.88
C LYS A 538 20.18 17.95 0.48
N GLY A 539 19.79 18.31 -0.74
CA GLY A 539 18.40 18.23 -1.21
C GLY A 539 17.52 19.40 -0.79
N GLN A 540 18.11 20.52 -0.34
CA GLN A 540 17.39 21.67 0.21
C GLN A 540 17.25 22.80 -0.82
N PHE A 541 16.08 23.45 -0.84
CA PHE A 541 15.80 24.61 -1.70
C PHE A 541 16.03 25.90 -0.93
N SER A 542 16.96 26.74 -1.39
CA SER A 542 17.27 28.02 -0.73
C SER A 542 16.26 29.11 -1.13
N GLY A 543 15.88 29.96 -0.16
CA GLY A 543 15.01 31.11 -0.42
C GLY A 543 13.52 30.77 -0.61
N ILE A 544 13.11 29.51 -0.42
CA ILE A 544 11.73 29.05 -0.64
C ILE A 544 11.17 28.35 0.60
N ASP A 545 9.95 28.74 1.00
CA ASP A 545 9.19 28.01 2.02
C ASP A 545 8.53 26.74 1.44
N TYR A 546 9.35 25.71 1.24
CA TYR A 546 8.90 24.40 0.79
C TYR A 546 7.82 23.79 1.72
N ASN A 547 7.92 24.02 3.03
CA ASN A 547 6.96 23.46 3.99
C ASN A 547 5.55 24.04 3.76
N LYS A 548 5.43 25.35 3.51
CA LYS A 548 4.15 26.00 3.18
C LYS A 548 3.57 25.49 1.86
N LEU A 549 4.38 25.36 0.81
CA LEU A 549 3.95 24.79 -0.47
C LEU A 549 3.46 23.36 -0.28
N ARG A 550 4.27 22.50 0.33
CA ARG A 550 3.94 21.10 0.59
C ARG A 550 2.65 20.97 1.38
N GLN A 551 2.51 21.70 2.49
CA GLN A 551 1.31 21.62 3.33
C GLN A 551 0.04 21.97 2.55
N THR A 552 0.14 22.99 1.69
CA THR A 552 -0.97 23.44 0.82
C THR A 552 -1.38 22.33 -0.16
N VAL A 553 -0.40 21.66 -0.78
CA VAL A 553 -0.66 20.56 -1.73
C VAL A 553 -1.15 19.29 -1.02
N VAL A 554 -0.53 18.87 0.10
CA VAL A 554 -0.92 17.67 0.87
C VAL A 554 -2.39 17.71 1.28
N ASN A 555 -2.91 18.88 1.65
CA ASN A 555 -4.31 19.05 2.03
C ASN A 555 -5.28 18.73 0.86
N LYS A 556 -4.84 18.89 -0.39
CA LYS A 556 -5.65 18.61 -1.60
C LYS A 556 -5.34 17.25 -2.25
N PHE A 557 -4.12 16.75 -2.07
CA PHE A 557 -3.63 15.48 -2.63
C PHE A 557 -3.09 14.55 -1.51
N PRO A 558 -3.96 14.05 -0.61
CA PRO A 558 -3.52 13.38 0.61
C PRO A 558 -3.06 11.93 0.40
N LYS A 559 -3.48 11.24 -0.66
CA LYS A 559 -3.21 9.80 -0.83
C LYS A 559 -1.82 9.57 -1.45
N ILE A 560 -1.02 8.67 -0.86
CA ILE A 560 0.24 8.17 -1.44
C ILE A 560 -0.05 7.00 -2.40
N LEU A 561 -0.81 6.01 -1.93
CA LEU A 561 -1.24 4.84 -2.71
C LEU A 561 -2.76 4.75 -2.73
N PRO A 562 -3.44 5.48 -3.63
CA PRO A 562 -4.88 5.33 -3.79
C PRO A 562 -5.23 3.95 -4.40
N GLU A 563 -6.20 3.24 -3.82
CA GLU A 563 -6.73 1.99 -4.39
C GLU A 563 -7.26 2.16 -5.82
N VAL A 564 -7.98 3.27 -6.04
CA VAL A 564 -8.38 3.75 -7.36
C VAL A 564 -8.09 5.25 -7.39
N TYR A 565 -7.39 5.69 -8.43
CA TYR A 565 -7.20 7.12 -8.68
C TYR A 565 -8.27 7.63 -9.65
N SER A 566 -8.98 8.67 -9.23
CA SER A 566 -9.84 9.45 -10.09
C SER A 566 -9.49 10.92 -9.92
N PRO A 567 -9.07 11.64 -10.99
CA PRO A 567 -8.82 13.06 -10.90
C PRO A 567 -10.12 13.80 -10.56
N SER A 568 -10.06 14.76 -9.63
CA SER A 568 -11.24 15.56 -9.27
C SER A 568 -11.19 16.96 -9.89
N VAL A 569 -12.35 17.49 -10.28
CA VAL A 569 -12.49 18.88 -10.74
C VAL A 569 -11.93 19.86 -9.70
N GLN A 570 -12.16 19.58 -8.42
CA GLN A 570 -11.64 20.44 -7.35
C GLN A 570 -10.11 20.45 -7.26
N GLN A 571 -9.44 19.34 -7.59
CA GLN A 571 -7.97 19.29 -7.63
C GLN A 571 -7.44 20.08 -8.84
N ALA A 572 -8.10 19.98 -10.00
CA ALA A 572 -7.76 20.80 -11.16
C ALA A 572 -7.93 22.29 -10.88
N LEU A 573 -9.10 22.70 -10.35
CA LEU A 573 -9.37 24.09 -9.95
C LEU A 573 -8.41 24.60 -8.88
N PHE A 574 -8.02 23.74 -7.93
CA PHE A 574 -7.03 24.10 -6.93
C PHE A 574 -5.68 24.46 -7.58
N LEU A 575 -5.22 23.69 -8.57
CA LEU A 575 -3.95 23.99 -9.22
C LEU A 575 -4.03 25.23 -10.11
N SER A 576 -5.15 25.41 -10.82
CA SER A 576 -5.32 26.53 -11.75
C SER A 576 -5.70 27.86 -11.10
N ASN A 577 -6.15 27.89 -9.84
CA ASN A 577 -6.68 29.11 -9.21
C ASN A 577 -6.10 29.41 -7.82
N ASN A 578 -5.14 28.63 -7.31
CA ASN A 578 -4.61 28.88 -5.98
C ASN A 578 -3.52 29.98 -6.03
N PRO A 579 -3.67 31.10 -5.29
CA PRO A 579 -2.72 32.20 -5.32
C PRO A 579 -1.30 31.82 -4.90
N LEU A 580 -1.15 30.82 -4.03
CA LEU A 580 0.18 30.33 -3.63
C LEU A 580 0.87 29.62 -4.81
N ILE A 581 0.12 28.80 -5.55
CA ILE A 581 0.64 28.11 -6.74
C ILE A 581 1.01 29.13 -7.82
N GLU A 582 0.15 30.14 -8.01
CA GLU A 582 0.40 31.29 -8.89
C GLU A 582 1.67 32.04 -8.51
N GLU A 583 1.80 32.45 -7.25
CA GLU A 583 2.99 33.12 -6.70
C GLU A 583 4.27 32.31 -6.95
N PHE A 584 4.24 30.99 -6.79
CA PHE A 584 5.39 30.14 -7.04
C PHE A 584 5.76 30.03 -8.52
N VAL A 585 4.78 29.94 -9.42
CA VAL A 585 5.05 29.82 -10.86
C VAL A 585 5.46 31.16 -11.47
N PHE A 586 4.89 32.26 -11.02
CA PHE A 586 5.17 33.59 -11.57
C PHE A 586 6.16 34.42 -10.73
N SER A 587 6.83 33.80 -9.76
CA SER A 587 7.89 34.44 -8.96
C SER A 587 9.00 35.02 -9.83
N ASP A 588 9.55 36.18 -9.46
CA ASP A 588 10.74 36.76 -10.09
C ASP A 588 11.99 35.86 -9.96
N ASN A 589 11.99 34.92 -9.02
CA ASN A 589 13.04 33.92 -8.86
C ASN A 589 12.89 32.73 -9.84
N ASN A 590 11.85 32.72 -10.68
CA ASN A 590 11.65 31.67 -11.68
C ASN A 590 12.57 31.89 -12.89
N THR A 591 13.73 31.23 -12.87
CA THR A 591 14.71 31.29 -13.96
C THR A 591 14.26 30.51 -15.20
N THR A 592 13.31 29.58 -15.10
CA THR A 592 12.78 28.83 -16.25
C THR A 592 12.14 29.75 -17.28
N ILE A 593 11.39 30.77 -16.85
CA ILE A 593 10.79 31.74 -17.77
C ILE A 593 11.89 32.52 -18.51
N THR A 594 12.93 32.94 -17.80
CA THR A 594 14.08 33.64 -18.38
C THR A 594 14.81 32.79 -19.42
N ASP A 595 15.07 31.51 -19.10
CA ASP A 595 15.73 30.56 -20.01
C ASP A 595 14.92 30.31 -21.29
N ILE A 596 13.59 30.29 -21.18
CA ILE A 596 12.70 30.18 -22.34
C ILE A 596 12.72 31.48 -23.15
N LEU A 597 12.58 32.64 -22.51
CA LEU A 597 12.58 33.93 -23.20
C LEU A 597 13.88 34.19 -23.98
N ALA A 598 15.01 33.62 -23.52
CA ALA A 598 16.31 33.71 -24.16
C ALA A 598 16.43 32.93 -25.49
N GLN A 599 15.48 32.06 -25.84
CA GLN A 599 15.52 31.35 -27.13
C GLN A 599 15.14 32.29 -28.29
N GLU A 600 15.71 32.07 -29.48
CA GLU A 600 15.57 32.99 -30.62
C GLU A 600 14.18 32.87 -31.28
N THR A 601 13.74 31.64 -31.57
CA THR A 601 12.49 31.37 -32.28
C THR A 601 11.35 30.94 -31.36
N LEU A 602 10.10 31.17 -31.78
CA LEU A 602 8.93 30.70 -31.02
C LEU A 602 8.93 29.17 -30.85
N SER A 603 9.36 28.43 -31.88
CA SER A 603 9.44 26.97 -31.81
C SER A 603 10.46 26.50 -30.77
N GLU A 604 11.65 27.13 -30.72
CA GLU A 604 12.66 26.82 -29.69
C GLU A 604 12.15 27.16 -28.29
N LYS A 605 11.38 28.25 -28.12
CA LYS A 605 10.72 28.57 -26.84
C LYS A 605 9.79 27.45 -26.38
N VAL A 606 8.95 26.94 -27.29
CA VAL A 606 8.05 25.80 -26.97
C VAL A 606 8.86 24.56 -26.61
N ILE A 607 9.86 24.19 -27.43
CA ILE A 607 10.72 23.04 -27.16
C ILE A 607 11.39 23.16 -25.79
N LYS A 608 11.96 24.32 -25.48
CA LYS A 608 12.63 24.58 -24.21
C LYS A 608 11.67 24.50 -23.02
N ALA A 609 10.44 25.00 -23.16
CA ALA A 609 9.41 24.89 -22.13
C ALA A 609 9.07 23.44 -21.80
N PHE A 610 8.88 22.60 -22.82
CA PHE A 610 8.61 21.17 -22.65
C PHE A 610 9.79 20.44 -21.99
N GLN A 611 11.02 20.74 -22.39
CA GLN A 611 12.22 20.14 -21.79
C GLN A 611 12.41 20.51 -20.31
N LEU A 612 12.14 21.76 -19.93
CA LEU A 612 12.31 22.24 -18.56
C LEU A 612 11.20 21.76 -17.62
N ILE A 613 9.96 21.66 -18.10
CA ILE A 613 8.79 21.42 -17.25
C ILE A 613 8.35 19.95 -17.27
N VAL A 614 8.19 19.34 -18.45
CA VAL A 614 7.71 17.95 -18.58
C VAL A 614 8.83 16.96 -18.93
N ASN A 615 10.06 17.44 -19.15
CA ASN A 615 11.27 16.65 -19.43
C ASN A 615 11.17 15.73 -20.65
N ARG A 616 10.50 16.19 -21.71
CA ARG A 616 10.50 15.53 -23.02
C ARG A 616 10.48 16.58 -24.13
N LEU A 617 10.68 16.12 -25.36
CA LEU A 617 10.42 16.95 -26.53
C LEU A 617 8.89 17.00 -26.80
N PRO A 618 8.38 18.15 -27.26
CA PRO A 618 7.03 18.23 -27.79
C PRO A 618 6.95 17.51 -29.14
N ASP A 619 5.78 16.97 -29.47
CA ASP A 619 5.49 16.52 -30.83
C ASP A 619 5.18 17.72 -31.77
N GLN A 620 5.00 17.44 -33.06
CA GLN A 620 4.75 18.51 -34.04
C GLN A 620 3.44 19.27 -33.77
N TYR A 621 2.39 18.57 -33.31
CA TYR A 621 1.13 19.22 -32.98
C TYR A 621 1.27 20.16 -31.78
N GLU A 622 2.02 19.74 -30.76
CA GLU A 622 2.34 20.55 -29.58
C GLU A 622 3.22 21.75 -29.93
N ILE A 623 4.18 21.60 -30.84
CA ILE A 623 4.98 22.71 -31.37
C ILE A 623 4.07 23.72 -32.08
N ASP A 624 3.25 23.27 -33.03
CA ASP A 624 2.39 24.15 -33.81
C ASP A 624 1.37 24.89 -32.92
N ALA A 625 0.75 24.18 -31.98
CA ALA A 625 -0.18 24.75 -31.01
C ALA A 625 0.52 25.75 -30.07
N GLY A 626 1.73 25.42 -29.61
CA GLY A 626 2.54 26.28 -28.75
C GLY A 626 2.98 27.55 -29.47
N VAL A 627 3.48 27.46 -30.71
CA VAL A 627 3.89 28.61 -31.52
C VAL A 627 2.72 29.56 -31.73
N LYS A 628 1.57 29.03 -32.17
CA LYS A 628 0.33 29.80 -32.34
C LYS A 628 -0.12 30.47 -31.03
N PHE A 629 0.12 29.85 -29.89
CA PHE A 629 -0.19 30.45 -28.59
C PHE A 629 0.78 31.59 -28.24
N LEU A 630 2.09 31.42 -28.50
CA LEU A 630 3.12 32.40 -28.20
C LEU A 630 3.07 33.66 -29.08
N GLU A 631 2.42 33.62 -30.24
CA GLU A 631 2.13 34.79 -31.08
C GLU A 631 1.33 35.90 -30.36
N ARG A 632 0.73 35.59 -29.20
CA ARG A 632 -0.04 36.54 -28.37
C ARG A 632 0.82 37.52 -27.57
N GLY A 633 2.15 37.35 -27.52
CA GLY A 633 3.09 38.26 -26.85
C GLY A 633 3.86 37.62 -25.69
N GLU A 634 4.71 38.39 -25.01
CA GLU A 634 5.65 37.87 -23.99
C GLU A 634 4.97 37.21 -22.78
N ASP A 635 3.81 37.72 -22.35
CA ASP A 635 3.03 37.11 -21.27
C ASP A 635 2.54 35.69 -21.63
N ALA A 636 2.48 35.34 -22.92
CA ALA A 636 2.10 34.01 -23.36
C ALA A 636 3.12 32.94 -22.94
N VAL A 637 4.41 33.28 -22.79
CA VAL A 637 5.42 32.33 -22.28
C VAL A 637 5.09 31.93 -20.85
N LYS A 638 4.76 32.91 -20.00
CA LYS A 638 4.37 32.67 -18.61
C LYS A 638 3.12 31.77 -18.54
N GLN A 639 2.12 32.04 -19.38
CA GLN A 639 0.89 31.25 -19.45
C GLN A 639 1.12 29.83 -20.03
N LEU A 640 2.07 29.66 -20.95
CA LEU A 640 2.49 28.35 -21.43
C LEU A 640 3.10 27.53 -20.29
N CYS A 641 4.02 28.12 -19.51
CA CYS A 641 4.60 27.46 -18.34
C CYS A 641 3.52 27.06 -17.32
N TRP A 642 2.60 27.98 -17.02
CA TRP A 642 1.46 27.71 -16.15
C TRP A 642 0.61 26.53 -16.63
N THR A 643 0.31 26.49 -17.94
CA THR A 643 -0.47 25.42 -18.55
C THR A 643 0.22 24.06 -18.43
N LEU A 644 1.54 24.01 -18.66
CA LEU A 644 2.31 22.78 -18.54
C LEU A 644 2.38 22.28 -17.08
N ILE A 645 2.66 23.17 -16.12
CA ILE A 645 2.78 22.82 -14.68
C ILE A 645 1.44 22.39 -14.09
N THR A 646 0.34 23.05 -14.47
CA THR A 646 -1.01 22.72 -13.97
C THR A 646 -1.70 21.61 -14.78
N GLY A 647 -1.08 21.20 -15.90
CA GLY A 647 -1.59 20.20 -16.83
C GLY A 647 -1.66 18.79 -16.24
N PRO A 648 -2.47 17.88 -16.84
CA PRO A 648 -2.56 16.49 -16.39
C PRO A 648 -1.23 15.74 -16.45
N GLU A 649 -0.43 15.95 -17.49
CA GLU A 649 0.84 15.23 -17.69
C GLU A 649 1.83 15.47 -16.55
N PHE A 650 1.99 16.73 -16.11
CA PHE A 650 2.90 17.08 -15.04
C PHE A 650 2.51 16.44 -13.69
N ARG A 651 1.24 16.08 -13.51
CA ARG A 651 0.70 15.45 -12.30
C ARG A 651 0.84 13.93 -12.26
N MET A 652 1.35 13.33 -13.32
CA MET A 652 1.47 11.88 -13.44
C MET A 652 2.92 11.44 -13.60
N ASN A 653 3.22 10.26 -13.04
CA ASN A 653 4.36 9.45 -13.44
C ASN A 653 3.88 8.41 -14.47
N HIS A 654 4.53 8.34 -15.63
CA HIS A 654 4.09 7.58 -16.80
C HIS A 654 5.23 6.80 -17.45
#